data_AF-A0A0W0R3F2-F1
#
_entry.id   AF-A0A0W0R3F2-F1
#
_cell.length_a   1.000
_cell.length_b   1.000
_cell.length_c   1.000
_cell.angle_alpha   90.00
_cell.angle_beta   90.00
_cell.angle_gamma   90.00
#
_symmetry.space_group_name_H-M   'P 1'
#
loop_
_entity.id
_entity.type
_entity.pdbx_description
1 polymer ?
#
loop_
_entity_poly.entity_id
_entity_poly.type
_entity_poly.pdbx_seq_one_letter_code
_entity_poly.pdbx_strand_id
1 'polypeptide(L)'
;MLHDLFSWLHHEGVFPGLLSYSPAEIEVEYQKTLQEQRKLLSEVRIEKLLPALAQKSSDSGALLKENEKYLHFLAVLKEKSSSPTSNAYEVIFEYIFTLPDELILQQQLIVLFHSFLKVDGEGALAYYAHNQKLASYKEIAFLVKQYQVDCYYEKLACALAEQENPIGIAFIYRKFIDNPEELCAFLLWLIRNNVSVEKILTANILQDFLSYNLVQLGEVDGPIASLYQLLNAYNETIPLSQAAGKIACLERGFQTFSLTGVRCIPETLSSVEVTFLEPQFTFSDKNFDNLYAFFNDDFLLAAFYVNESEKDPVWNSKLQELFNQHISHQKLAKIINFSAEHGPRMLSYLASLLTMSTLSQMIEELEMAIFHLLPYSPALQERIDIGVVEKFLENMDRVFHAEGEVIHQLMSLFSTYEKSNTEIASLVYEKIIDKVLKFPCSLEDPSLVYRLKKYKGKNEIITKKIKELEDSYLRCLSEEVGEVFERNNFYALEDAWSKIVPQLACLSEFSSSPHLCPTDKYELYRSIATALFVRNKTFNLDAFIEAIDIEPQLDAEGVNNYERLLIELFTAIDEPHLRETIIVLLNQKYPHHKQWVGKKYEDESIFQKSARAGNIGCLSWLDEQYKFSSSSISLAALTAAQEKQWSVVHFFCEKSRVKPPQNILDNILLIAAENGEETVVKELSDRKKYHPKQRVIDLSFEKAVINGHIEVVKHLTNLPKSAPSIPMIVKGFNIAVRNNQIAVALYLAGSVPSPQMAGAVERGLFQAVMQNNLALVNQLCSLPINKPSTAAIYRAVEEAILTDEIDILQSLSSLPGAPITQKNVNDGLIAATKSKHLRMLQFFHRFPIAPQSHALDQGLLEAVYLERIDLVHQFFTIKERLPRQKAIENAMQVATKLDNHLIVHYLSSLLPRPRPHCFNESLHIAAQEGHAELVKYFFSVKGVFHPKVIDKALVIAAAAGHLEIVEFLSAHFPSPKSKMMAAKRASTNGFEEVASYLRRPKLSIITEVPVPLASPKSMLTPLPKIANRHRFFLEKSMPIQRTRSCDDFSYRF
;
A
#
# COMPACT_ATOMS: atom_id res chain seq x y z
N MET A 1 14.65 43.72 62.73
CA MET A 1 14.69 42.68 61.68
C MET A 1 16.06 42.06 61.50
N LEU A 2 17.13 42.76 61.06
CA LEU A 2 18.47 42.14 60.91
C LEU A 2 19.00 41.54 62.21
N HIS A 3 18.79 42.21 63.35
CA HIS A 3 19.14 41.69 64.66
C HIS A 3 18.26 40.49 65.06
N ASP A 4 16.96 40.53 64.76
CA ASP A 4 16.03 39.43 65.04
C ASP A 4 16.33 38.20 64.19
N LEU A 5 16.76 38.39 62.93
CA LEU A 5 17.21 37.32 62.04
C LEU A 5 18.52 36.70 62.53
N PHE A 6 19.50 37.53 62.93
CA PHE A 6 20.73 37.05 63.53
C PHE A 6 20.46 36.29 64.84
N SER A 7 19.61 36.85 65.70
CA SER A 7 19.20 36.24 66.96
C SER A 7 18.51 34.91 66.71
N TRP A 8 17.60 34.84 65.74
CA TRP A 8 16.94 33.60 65.35
C TRP A 8 17.92 32.56 64.80
N LEU A 9 18.97 32.94 64.06
CA LEU A 9 19.98 32.02 63.54
C LEU A 9 20.92 31.48 64.62
N HIS A 10 21.28 32.29 65.63
CA HIS A 10 22.27 31.91 66.66
C HIS A 10 21.67 31.50 68.00
N HIS A 11 20.39 31.75 68.22
CA HIS A 11 19.67 31.51 69.48
C HIS A 11 18.28 30.90 69.22
N GLU A 12 17.66 30.31 70.26
CA GLU A 12 16.27 29.86 70.20
C GLU A 12 15.32 31.08 70.13
N GLY A 13 14.83 31.41 68.94
CA GLY A 13 13.97 32.57 68.69
C GLY A 13 12.87 32.30 67.65
N VAL A 14 12.11 33.34 67.29
CA VAL A 14 11.04 33.27 66.28
C VAL A 14 11.57 33.78 64.94
N PHE A 15 11.32 33.05 63.86
CA PHE A 15 11.70 33.46 62.50
C PHE A 15 11.01 34.78 62.11
N PRO A 16 11.74 35.82 61.67
CA PRO A 16 11.17 37.15 61.43
C PRO A 16 10.25 37.25 60.21
N GLY A 17 10.12 36.20 59.38
CA GLY A 17 9.23 36.17 58.22
C GLY A 17 9.90 36.69 56.94
N LEU A 18 9.16 37.44 56.12
CA LEU A 18 9.61 37.92 54.80
C LEU A 18 10.92 38.73 54.93
N LEU A 19 11.96 38.26 54.24
CA LEU A 19 13.29 38.87 54.28
C LEU A 19 13.38 40.03 53.29
N SER A 20 13.13 41.25 53.78
CA SER A 20 13.32 42.48 53.00
C SER A 20 14.25 43.45 53.73
N TYR A 21 15.51 43.52 53.31
CA TYR A 21 16.49 44.50 53.80
C TYR A 21 17.18 45.20 52.63
N SER A 22 17.54 46.46 52.83
CA SER A 22 18.29 47.26 51.86
C SER A 22 19.78 47.34 52.21
N PRO A 23 20.68 47.52 51.22
CA PRO A 23 22.10 47.76 51.49
C PRO A 23 22.37 48.94 52.43
N ALA A 24 21.50 49.97 52.40
CA ALA A 24 21.58 51.13 53.28
C ALA A 24 21.30 50.78 54.74
N GLU A 25 20.30 49.91 55.00
CA GLU A 25 19.98 49.45 56.36
C GLU A 25 21.10 48.57 56.94
N ILE A 26 21.72 47.72 56.11
CA ILE A 26 22.89 46.93 56.51
C ILE A 26 24.04 47.85 56.91
N GLU A 27 24.33 48.89 56.12
CA GLU A 27 25.44 49.82 56.40
C GLU A 27 25.24 50.56 57.72
N VAL A 28 24.03 51.06 57.96
CA VAL A 28 23.70 51.78 59.20
C VAL A 28 23.89 50.87 60.43
N GLU A 29 23.37 49.65 60.37
CA GLU A 29 23.48 48.72 61.50
C GLU A 29 24.92 48.21 61.67
N TYR A 30 25.69 48.05 60.59
CA TYR A 30 27.11 47.68 60.64
C TYR A 30 27.94 48.74 61.36
N GLN A 31 27.78 50.02 61.01
CA GLN A 31 28.51 51.11 61.66
C GLN A 31 28.15 51.24 63.15
N LYS A 32 26.87 51.08 63.49
CA LYS A 32 26.38 51.09 64.88
C LYS A 32 26.99 49.94 65.69
N THR A 33 26.99 48.73 65.14
CA THR A 33 27.57 47.55 65.80
C THR A 33 29.08 47.68 65.98
N LEU A 34 29.79 48.30 65.03
CA LEU A 34 31.24 48.56 65.12
C LEU A 34 31.58 49.55 66.25
N GLN A 35 30.73 50.56 66.46
CA GLN A 35 30.89 51.48 67.60
C GLN A 35 30.71 50.76 68.93
N GLU A 36 29.73 49.86 69.02
CA GLU A 36 29.50 49.03 70.20
C GLU A 36 30.66 48.06 70.46
N GLN A 37 31.24 47.45 69.42
CA GLN A 37 32.44 46.61 69.55
C GLN A 37 33.60 47.37 70.19
N ARG A 38 33.84 48.62 69.77
CA ARG A 38 34.92 49.47 70.32
C ARG A 38 34.69 49.74 71.82
N LYS A 39 33.43 49.95 72.21
CA LYS A 39 33.03 50.11 73.61
C LYS A 39 33.29 48.82 74.40
N LEU A 40 32.80 47.67 73.93
CA LEU A 40 32.99 46.37 74.58
C LEU A 40 34.48 45.97 74.66
N LEU A 41 35.28 46.23 73.61
CA LEU A 41 36.74 46.03 73.64
C LEU A 41 37.42 46.88 74.70
N SER A 42 36.96 48.13 74.89
CA SER A 42 37.49 49.00 75.96
C SER A 42 37.14 48.44 77.34
N GLU A 43 35.92 47.95 77.54
CA GLU A 43 35.44 47.35 78.79
C GLU A 43 36.20 46.05 79.12
N VAL A 44 36.36 45.14 78.15
CA VAL A 44 37.15 43.90 78.33
C VAL A 44 38.63 44.19 78.61
N ARG A 45 39.21 45.23 78.00
CA ARG A 45 40.60 45.66 78.31
C ARG A 45 40.72 46.18 79.73
N ILE A 46 39.74 46.95 80.19
CA ILE A 46 39.67 47.44 81.57
C ILE A 46 39.55 46.26 82.54
N GLU A 47 38.66 45.29 82.27
CA GLU A 47 38.50 44.07 83.08
C GLU A 47 39.79 43.23 83.13
N LYS A 48 40.53 43.10 82.02
CA LYS A 48 41.81 42.38 81.98
C LYS A 48 42.95 43.09 82.71
N LEU A 49 43.01 44.42 82.67
CA LEU A 49 44.11 45.22 83.24
C LEU A 49 43.88 45.62 84.69
N LEU A 50 42.63 45.69 85.16
CA LEU A 50 42.25 46.14 86.50
C LEU A 50 41.17 45.23 87.12
N PRO A 51 41.52 44.00 87.57
CA PRO A 51 40.55 43.01 88.06
C PRO A 51 39.73 43.48 89.27
N ALA A 52 40.26 44.41 90.06
CA ALA A 52 39.63 44.91 91.28
C ALA A 52 38.44 45.86 91.03
N LEU A 53 38.31 46.45 89.82
CA LEU A 53 37.21 47.35 89.45
C LEU A 53 36.07 46.63 88.72
N ALA A 54 36.27 45.37 88.33
CA ALA A 54 35.27 44.54 87.67
C ALA A 54 34.33 43.89 88.70
N GLN A 55 33.48 44.68 89.37
CA GLN A 55 32.38 44.16 90.18
C GLN A 55 31.04 44.56 89.56
N LYS A 56 30.33 43.55 89.02
CA LYS A 56 28.96 43.51 88.45
C LYS A 56 28.73 43.56 86.92
N SER A 57 29.68 43.16 86.09
CA SER A 57 29.38 42.71 84.71
C SER A 57 30.15 41.43 84.39
N SER A 58 29.60 40.28 84.77
CA SER A 58 30.24 38.99 84.52
C SER A 58 30.18 38.52 83.05
N ASP A 59 30.01 39.42 82.08
CA ASP A 59 29.69 39.01 80.71
C ASP A 59 30.21 39.91 79.58
N SER A 60 30.99 40.97 79.84
CA SER A 60 31.49 41.86 78.78
C SER A 60 32.34 41.12 77.73
N GLY A 61 33.04 40.05 78.15
CA GLY A 61 33.73 39.14 77.25
C GLY A 61 32.81 38.25 76.40
N ALA A 62 31.62 37.89 76.90
CA ALA A 62 30.62 37.14 76.12
C ALA A 62 29.86 38.05 75.15
N LEU A 63 29.46 39.25 75.61
CA LEU A 63 28.85 40.29 74.78
C LEU A 63 29.78 40.72 73.63
N LEU A 64 31.09 40.82 73.88
CA LEU A 64 32.05 41.09 72.81
C LEU A 64 32.08 39.97 71.77
N LYS A 65 32.07 38.71 72.20
CA LYS A 65 32.02 37.55 71.27
C LYS A 65 30.71 37.53 70.48
N GLU A 66 29.59 37.88 71.09
CA GLU A 66 28.29 37.96 70.42
C GLU A 66 28.23 39.11 69.41
N ASN A 67 28.78 40.27 69.78
CA ASN A 67 28.93 41.42 68.88
C ASN A 67 29.88 41.11 67.70
N GLU A 68 30.98 40.39 67.93
CA GLU A 68 31.88 39.91 66.86
C GLU A 68 31.15 38.99 65.86
N LYS A 69 30.30 38.08 66.35
CA LYS A 69 29.45 37.23 65.50
C LYS A 69 28.44 38.07 64.70
N TYR A 70 27.82 39.07 65.31
CA TYR A 70 26.85 39.94 64.64
C TYR A 70 27.51 40.83 63.58
N LEU A 71 28.72 41.33 63.85
CA LEU A 71 29.52 42.05 62.86
C LEU A 71 29.91 41.17 61.68
N HIS A 72 30.26 39.91 61.93
CA HIS A 72 30.54 38.96 60.85
C HIS A 72 29.29 38.72 59.98
N PHE A 73 28.13 38.53 60.59
CA PHE A 73 26.85 38.43 59.88
C PHE A 73 26.57 39.63 58.98
N LEU A 74 26.63 40.85 59.53
CA LEU A 74 26.41 42.07 58.76
C LEU A 74 27.47 42.28 57.66
N ALA A 75 28.72 41.85 57.89
CA ALA A 75 29.78 41.91 56.88
C ALA A 75 29.48 41.02 55.67
N VAL A 76 29.04 39.77 55.89
CA VAL A 76 28.68 38.84 54.82
C VAL A 76 27.47 39.36 54.04
N LEU A 77 26.44 39.84 54.74
CA LEU A 77 25.28 40.46 54.09
C LEU A 77 25.70 41.65 53.22
N LYS A 78 26.58 42.51 53.73
CA LYS A 78 27.09 43.69 53.00
C LYS A 78 27.91 43.31 51.77
N GLU A 79 28.79 42.33 51.86
CA GLU A 79 29.64 41.91 50.74
C GLU A 79 28.78 41.32 49.60
N LYS A 80 27.86 40.42 49.94
CA LYS A 80 27.08 39.62 48.99
C LYS A 80 25.81 40.31 48.48
N SER A 81 25.32 41.36 49.15
CA SER A 81 24.21 42.19 48.64
C SER A 81 24.64 43.21 47.56
N SER A 82 25.92 43.22 47.16
CA SER A 82 26.47 44.12 46.14
C SER A 82 26.07 43.74 44.70
N SER A 83 25.66 42.49 44.46
CA SER A 83 25.21 42.00 43.16
C SER A 83 23.72 42.29 42.94
N PRO A 84 23.33 42.88 41.80
CA PRO A 84 21.93 43.26 41.52
C PRO A 84 20.97 42.07 41.38
N THR A 85 21.46 40.83 41.39
CA THR A 85 20.70 39.59 41.18
C THR A 85 20.57 38.72 42.44
N SER A 86 21.18 39.11 43.57
CA SER A 86 21.25 38.24 44.74
C SER A 86 19.98 38.32 45.59
N ASN A 87 19.27 37.20 45.69
CA ASN A 87 18.08 37.08 46.54
C ASN A 87 18.49 37.07 48.02
N ALA A 88 17.74 37.77 48.88
CA ALA A 88 18.00 37.85 50.31
C ALA A 88 18.12 36.48 50.99
N TYR A 89 17.37 35.47 50.51
CA TYR A 89 17.46 34.09 50.99
C TYR A 89 18.78 33.41 50.64
N GLU A 90 19.25 33.55 49.40
CA GLU A 90 20.54 32.98 48.94
C GLU A 90 21.70 33.54 49.77
N VAL A 91 21.72 34.86 49.99
CA VAL A 91 22.76 35.53 50.79
C VAL A 91 22.78 35.02 52.23
N ILE A 92 21.62 34.68 52.80
CA ILE A 92 21.54 34.11 54.15
C ILE A 92 22.00 32.65 54.15
N PHE A 93 21.69 31.85 53.13
CA PHE A 93 22.24 30.51 52.99
C PHE A 93 23.77 30.53 52.90
N GLU A 94 24.35 31.45 52.10
CA GLU A 94 25.79 31.64 52.02
C GLU A 94 26.40 31.97 53.39
N TYR A 95 25.75 32.82 54.19
CA TYR A 95 26.17 33.09 55.57
C TYR A 95 26.08 31.84 56.46
N ILE A 96 24.98 31.10 56.41
CA ILE A 96 24.84 29.87 57.21
C ILE A 96 25.93 28.86 56.85
N PHE A 97 26.33 28.78 55.57
CA PHE A 97 27.41 27.91 55.14
C PHE A 97 28.82 28.39 55.52
N THR A 98 29.00 29.62 56.04
CA THR A 98 30.26 30.05 56.67
C THR A 98 30.37 29.68 58.15
N LEU A 99 29.27 29.25 58.78
CA LEU A 99 29.26 28.83 60.18
C LEU A 99 29.85 27.41 60.35
N PRO A 100 30.47 27.09 61.50
CA PRO A 100 30.92 25.72 61.79
C PRO A 100 29.74 24.74 61.81
N ASP A 101 29.95 23.51 61.32
CA ASP A 101 28.89 22.48 61.20
C ASP A 101 28.15 22.18 62.53
N GLU A 102 28.79 22.41 63.69
CA GLU A 102 28.21 22.24 65.03
C GLU A 102 27.11 23.27 65.38
N LEU A 103 27.01 24.39 64.64
CA LEU A 103 26.04 25.47 64.85
C LEU A 103 24.83 25.40 63.90
N ILE A 104 24.82 24.48 62.95
CA ILE A 104 23.72 24.36 61.98
C ILE A 104 22.52 23.70 62.67
N LEU A 105 21.61 24.52 63.17
CA LEU A 105 20.31 24.07 63.66
C LEU A 105 19.48 23.68 62.43
N GLN A 106 19.43 22.39 62.10
CA GLN A 106 18.71 21.83 60.95
C GLN A 106 17.31 22.45 60.76
N GLN A 107 16.59 22.70 61.87
CA GLN A 107 15.27 23.31 61.88
C GLN A 107 15.22 24.72 61.26
N GLN A 108 16.25 25.54 61.45
CA GLN A 108 16.29 26.89 60.87
C GLN A 108 16.47 26.83 59.35
N LEU A 109 17.33 25.94 58.85
CA LEU A 109 17.52 25.73 57.41
C LEU A 109 16.20 25.33 56.73
N ILE A 110 15.44 24.43 57.37
CA ILE A 110 14.14 23.97 56.86
C ILE A 110 13.13 25.12 56.81
N VAL A 111 13.00 25.89 57.90
CA VAL A 111 12.07 27.03 57.97
C VAL A 111 12.45 28.11 56.95
N LEU A 112 13.75 28.41 56.81
CA LEU A 112 14.26 29.38 55.85
C LEU A 112 13.97 28.93 54.41
N PHE A 113 14.26 27.67 54.08
CA PHE A 113 14.05 27.12 52.75
C PHE A 113 12.56 27.02 52.38
N HIS A 114 11.71 26.65 53.35
CA HIS A 114 10.26 26.66 53.18
C HIS A 114 9.73 28.08 52.90
N SER A 115 10.27 29.08 53.60
CA SER A 115 9.94 30.49 53.33
C SER A 115 10.45 30.94 51.96
N PHE A 116 11.62 30.46 51.52
CA PHE A 116 12.16 30.74 50.20
C PHE A 116 11.24 30.19 49.09
N LEU A 117 10.86 28.91 49.17
CA LEU A 117 9.94 28.26 48.23
C LEU A 117 8.60 29.02 48.09
N LYS A 118 8.08 29.56 49.19
CA LYS A 118 6.82 30.33 49.19
C LYS A 118 6.91 31.70 48.51
N VAL A 119 8.09 32.33 48.54
CA VAL A 119 8.28 33.70 48.05
C VAL A 119 8.78 33.69 46.61
N ASP A 120 9.71 32.79 46.30
CA ASP A 120 10.37 32.66 45.00
C ASP A 120 10.72 31.19 44.76
N GLY A 121 9.72 30.41 44.34
CA GLY A 121 9.88 28.97 44.14
C GLY A 121 10.81 28.59 43.00
N GLU A 122 10.79 29.32 41.88
CA GLU A 122 11.71 29.08 40.75
C GLU A 122 13.16 29.35 41.17
N GLY A 123 13.42 30.47 41.87
CA GLY A 123 14.73 30.79 42.43
C GLY A 123 15.18 29.76 43.47
N ALA A 124 14.29 29.31 44.35
CA ALA A 124 14.59 28.30 45.36
C ALA A 124 14.95 26.94 44.76
N LEU A 125 14.23 26.48 43.72
CA LEU A 125 14.53 25.25 43.00
C LEU A 125 15.87 25.35 42.26
N ALA A 126 16.13 26.48 41.59
CA ALA A 126 17.39 26.74 40.91
C ALA A 126 18.56 26.73 41.91
N TYR A 127 18.40 27.38 43.07
CA TYR A 127 19.42 27.39 44.12
C TYR A 127 19.69 26.00 44.70
N TYR A 128 18.62 25.22 44.97
CA TYR A 128 18.74 23.84 45.45
C TYR A 128 19.48 22.92 44.47
N ALA A 129 19.18 23.02 43.17
CA ALA A 129 19.83 22.20 42.14
C ALA A 129 21.35 22.41 42.07
N HIS A 130 21.84 23.61 42.38
CA HIS A 130 23.26 23.97 42.35
C HIS A 130 23.97 23.76 43.70
N ASN A 131 23.25 23.43 44.78
CA ASN A 131 23.80 23.35 46.13
C ASN A 131 23.70 21.94 46.74
N GLN A 132 24.77 21.15 46.59
CA GLN A 132 24.85 19.77 47.10
C GLN A 132 24.72 19.67 48.63
N LYS A 133 25.07 20.74 49.38
CA LYS A 133 24.91 20.74 50.84
C LYS A 133 23.43 20.75 51.22
N LEU A 134 22.60 21.56 50.56
CA LEU A 134 21.15 21.56 50.80
C LEU A 134 20.50 20.22 50.46
N ALA A 135 20.95 19.59 49.37
CA ALA A 135 20.45 18.28 48.94
C ALA A 135 20.75 17.15 49.94
N SER A 136 21.71 17.32 50.86
CA SER A 136 22.00 16.34 51.91
C SER A 136 20.97 16.30 53.04
N TYR A 137 20.12 17.32 53.17
CA TYR A 137 19.08 17.40 54.21
C TYR A 137 17.78 16.76 53.73
N LYS A 138 17.42 15.60 54.28
CA LYS A 138 16.23 14.82 53.87
C LYS A 138 14.92 15.60 53.92
N GLU A 139 14.73 16.46 54.93
CA GLU A 139 13.50 17.26 55.07
C GLU A 139 13.41 18.37 54.02
N ILE A 140 14.54 18.98 53.64
CA ILE A 140 14.60 19.97 52.56
C ILE A 140 14.35 19.28 51.21
N ALA A 141 14.98 18.13 50.98
CA ALA A 141 14.73 17.33 49.78
C ALA A 141 13.26 16.94 49.65
N PHE A 142 12.59 16.59 50.76
CA PHE A 142 11.16 16.31 50.77
C PHE A 142 10.31 17.55 50.49
N LEU A 143 10.64 18.72 51.07
CA LEU A 143 9.94 19.99 50.77
C LEU A 143 10.04 20.37 49.28
N VAL A 144 11.21 20.15 48.66
CA VAL A 144 11.40 20.37 47.22
C VAL A 144 10.47 19.46 46.41
N LYS A 145 10.43 18.16 46.73
CA LYS A 145 9.54 17.20 46.05
C LYS A 145 8.06 17.56 46.24
N GLN A 146 7.67 17.96 47.45
CA GLN A 146 6.31 18.41 47.74
C GLN A 146 5.94 19.67 46.94
N TYR A 147 6.85 20.65 46.86
CA TYR A 147 6.64 21.84 46.03
C TYR A 147 6.53 21.50 44.54
N GLN A 148 7.33 20.55 44.04
CA GLN A 148 7.22 20.05 42.67
C GLN A 148 5.86 19.40 42.42
N VAL A 149 5.34 18.59 43.35
CA VAL A 149 3.98 18.01 43.27
C VAL A 149 2.94 19.13 43.15
N ASP A 150 3.04 20.19 43.95
CA ASP A 150 2.11 21.32 43.89
C ASP A 150 2.19 22.05 42.54
N CYS A 151 3.40 22.29 42.00
CA CYS A 151 3.58 22.87 40.67
C CYS A 151 3.00 21.99 39.55
N TYR A 152 3.22 20.68 39.60
CA TYR A 152 2.63 19.75 38.63
C TYR A 152 1.10 19.71 38.76
N TYR A 153 0.58 19.74 39.98
CA TYR A 153 -0.85 19.80 40.23
C TYR A 153 -1.49 21.05 39.64
N GLU A 154 -0.88 22.24 39.83
CA GLU A 154 -1.38 23.48 39.25
C GLU A 154 -1.38 23.43 37.71
N LYS A 155 -0.32 22.90 37.10
CA LYS A 155 -0.25 22.69 35.65
C LYS A 155 -1.36 21.77 35.16
N LEU A 156 -1.59 20.64 35.84
CA LEU A 156 -2.65 19.69 35.53
C LEU A 156 -4.05 20.32 35.70
N ALA A 157 -4.28 21.02 36.81
CA ALA A 157 -5.56 21.67 37.09
C ALA A 157 -5.89 22.75 36.05
N CYS A 158 -4.89 23.50 35.58
CA CYS A 158 -5.07 24.47 34.50
C CYS A 158 -5.31 23.80 33.14
N ALA A 159 -4.47 22.82 32.77
CA ALA A 159 -4.56 22.16 31.47
C ALA A 159 -5.84 21.32 31.33
N LEU A 160 -6.29 20.68 32.41
CA LEU A 160 -7.40 19.73 32.38
C LEU A 160 -8.69 20.30 32.98
N ALA A 161 -8.81 21.62 33.05
CA ALA A 161 -9.93 22.32 33.69
C ALA A 161 -11.31 21.99 33.08
N GLU A 162 -11.35 21.62 31.80
CA GLU A 162 -12.59 21.27 31.07
C GLU A 162 -12.83 19.76 30.98
N GLN A 163 -11.97 18.94 31.58
CA GLN A 163 -12.09 17.49 31.55
C GLN A 163 -12.99 17.00 32.69
N GLU A 164 -14.24 16.69 32.38
CA GLU A 164 -15.25 16.18 33.31
C GLU A 164 -15.08 14.69 33.65
N ASN A 165 -14.31 13.94 32.84
CA ASN A 165 -14.00 12.51 33.07
C ASN A 165 -12.51 12.29 33.42
N PRO A 166 -12.07 12.58 34.66
CA PRO A 166 -10.65 12.53 35.05
C PRO A 166 -9.97 11.18 34.85
N ILE A 167 -10.67 10.08 35.13
CA ILE A 167 -10.07 8.73 35.01
C ILE A 167 -9.86 8.32 33.55
N GLY A 168 -10.58 8.94 32.61
CA GLY A 168 -10.54 8.64 31.18
C GLY A 168 -9.21 8.97 30.49
N ILE A 169 -8.38 9.82 31.11
CA ILE A 169 -7.06 10.21 30.59
C ILE A 169 -5.91 9.43 31.25
N ALA A 170 -6.22 8.54 32.21
CA ALA A 170 -5.21 7.79 32.96
C ALA A 170 -4.27 6.96 32.07
N PHE A 171 -4.79 6.43 30.96
CA PHE A 171 -3.99 5.61 30.05
C PHE A 171 -2.88 6.41 29.34
N ILE A 172 -3.13 7.69 28.98
CA ILE A 172 -2.11 8.57 28.37
C ILE A 172 -1.04 8.90 29.41
N TYR A 173 -1.46 9.07 30.67
CA TYR A 173 -0.57 9.47 31.75
C TYR A 173 0.47 8.41 32.15
N ARG A 174 0.31 7.16 31.72
CA ARG A 174 1.29 6.08 31.92
C ARG A 174 2.68 6.36 31.37
N LYS A 175 2.82 7.34 30.46
CA LYS A 175 4.14 7.77 29.95
C LYS A 175 5.00 8.47 31.00
N PHE A 176 4.37 9.10 32.00
CA PHE A 176 5.04 9.86 33.07
C PHE A 176 5.25 9.02 34.33
N ILE A 177 5.23 7.69 34.18
CA ILE A 177 5.29 6.74 35.30
C ILE A 177 6.68 6.61 35.93
N ASP A 178 7.69 7.18 35.30
CA ASP A 178 9.06 7.27 35.80
C ASP A 178 9.23 8.37 36.86
N ASN A 179 8.31 9.34 36.93
CA ASN A 179 8.39 10.50 37.82
C ASN A 179 7.39 10.40 39.00
N PRO A 180 7.83 10.11 40.23
CA PRO A 180 6.94 9.93 41.37
C PRO A 180 6.25 11.23 41.81
N GLU A 181 6.88 12.40 41.66
CA GLU A 181 6.29 13.69 41.98
C GLU A 181 5.13 14.02 41.03
N GLU A 182 5.35 13.81 39.72
CA GLU A 182 4.35 14.05 38.68
C GLU A 182 3.18 13.05 38.78
N LEU A 183 3.46 11.77 39.02
CA LEU A 183 2.42 10.77 39.28
C LEU A 183 1.63 11.08 40.56
N CYS A 184 2.28 11.53 41.64
CA CYS A 184 1.60 11.96 42.87
C CYS A 184 0.64 13.11 42.60
N ALA A 185 1.07 14.12 41.83
CA ALA A 185 0.23 15.24 41.44
C ALA A 185 -0.99 14.80 40.64
N PHE A 186 -0.83 13.85 39.72
CA PHE A 186 -1.93 13.28 38.95
C PHE A 186 -2.91 12.48 39.80
N LEU A 187 -2.44 11.61 40.69
CA LEU A 187 -3.29 10.87 41.62
C LEU A 187 -4.06 11.80 42.57
N LEU A 188 -3.41 12.86 43.06
CA LEU A 188 -4.04 13.91 43.85
C LEU A 188 -5.12 14.64 43.03
N TRP A 189 -4.84 14.95 41.76
CA TRP A 189 -5.81 15.56 40.85
C TRP A 189 -7.02 14.66 40.59
N LEU A 190 -6.84 13.35 40.40
CA LEU A 190 -7.96 12.40 40.26
C LEU A 190 -8.85 12.40 41.51
N ILE A 191 -8.26 12.34 42.70
CA ILE A 191 -9.01 12.32 43.96
C ILE A 191 -9.78 13.63 44.17
N ARG A 192 -9.13 14.78 43.92
CA ARG A 192 -9.78 16.11 44.04
C ARG A 192 -10.90 16.32 43.01
N ASN A 193 -10.87 15.61 41.89
CA ASN A 193 -11.94 15.59 40.89
C ASN A 193 -12.90 14.40 41.06
N ASN A 194 -13.12 13.93 42.29
CA ASN A 194 -14.13 12.94 42.67
C ASN A 194 -13.95 11.52 42.08
N VAL A 195 -12.74 11.12 41.68
CA VAL A 195 -12.48 9.71 41.34
C VAL A 195 -12.30 8.89 42.63
N SER A 196 -13.06 7.80 42.77
CA SER A 196 -12.95 6.93 43.94
C SER A 196 -11.63 6.16 43.97
N VAL A 197 -11.14 5.89 45.18
CA VAL A 197 -9.93 5.07 45.42
C VAL A 197 -10.02 3.71 44.72
N GLU A 198 -11.18 3.07 44.74
CA GLU A 198 -11.42 1.79 44.06
C GLU A 198 -11.17 1.89 42.54
N LYS A 199 -11.69 2.94 41.88
CA LYS A 199 -11.48 3.16 40.44
C LYS A 199 -10.01 3.41 40.09
N ILE A 200 -9.28 4.12 40.96
CA ILE A 200 -7.84 4.36 40.77
C ILE A 200 -7.04 3.06 40.89
N LEU A 201 -7.44 2.17 41.81
CA LEU A 201 -6.78 0.87 41.98
C LEU A 201 -7.06 -0.09 40.83
N THR A 202 -8.28 -0.11 40.30
CA THR A 202 -8.63 -0.95 39.13
C THR A 202 -8.06 -0.40 37.81
N ALA A 203 -7.67 0.88 37.76
CA ALA A 203 -7.06 1.55 36.60
C ALA A 203 -5.64 1.05 36.22
N ASN A 204 -5.06 0.16 37.04
CA ASN A 204 -3.72 -0.40 36.89
C ASN A 204 -2.52 0.56 37.04
N ILE A 205 -2.73 1.86 37.24
CA ILE A 205 -1.64 2.85 37.23
C ILE A 205 -0.58 2.53 38.30
N LEU A 206 -1.00 2.15 39.51
CA LEU A 206 -0.08 1.80 40.61
C LEU A 206 0.60 0.44 40.41
N GLN A 207 -0.04 -0.49 39.69
CA GLN A 207 0.60 -1.76 39.31
C GLN A 207 1.69 -1.48 38.28
N ASP A 208 1.37 -0.72 37.22
CA ASP A 208 2.33 -0.34 36.17
C ASP A 208 3.53 0.41 36.78
N PHE A 209 3.29 1.29 37.77
CA PHE A 209 4.36 2.04 38.44
C PHE A 209 5.27 1.15 39.27
N LEU A 210 4.69 0.18 40.00
CA LEU A 210 5.46 -0.81 40.72
C LEU A 210 6.28 -1.69 39.75
N SER A 211 5.65 -2.19 38.68
CA SER A 211 6.29 -3.00 37.64
C SER A 211 7.48 -2.28 37.00
N TYR A 212 7.30 -1.01 36.64
CA TYR A 212 8.36 -0.17 36.06
C TYR A 212 9.55 -0.01 37.02
N ASN A 213 9.28 0.12 38.31
CA ASN A 213 10.29 0.39 39.35
C ASN A 213 10.74 -0.85 40.15
N LEU A 214 10.46 -2.07 39.67
CA LEU A 214 10.80 -3.31 40.40
C LEU A 214 12.30 -3.46 40.71
N VAL A 215 13.17 -2.88 39.88
CA VAL A 215 14.64 -2.94 40.07
C VAL A 215 15.05 -2.25 41.38
N GLN A 216 14.31 -1.22 41.80
CA GLN A 216 14.58 -0.40 43.00
C GLN A 216 13.68 -0.78 44.19
N LEU A 217 13.03 -1.94 44.12
CA LEU A 217 12.13 -2.42 45.16
C LEU A 217 12.89 -2.63 46.49
N GLY A 218 12.49 -1.89 47.53
CA GLY A 218 13.08 -1.97 48.87
C GLY A 218 14.16 -0.92 49.16
N GLU A 219 14.51 -0.05 48.20
CA GLU A 219 15.37 1.10 48.46
C GLU A 219 14.66 2.14 49.35
N VAL A 220 15.33 2.60 50.42
CA VAL A 220 14.76 3.53 51.41
C VAL A 220 14.39 4.88 50.80
N ASP A 221 15.19 5.35 49.84
CA ASP A 221 14.98 6.62 49.14
C ASP A 221 14.59 6.38 47.65
N GLY A 222 14.09 5.18 47.31
CA GLY A 222 13.69 4.79 45.95
C GLY A 222 12.33 5.39 45.50
N PRO A 223 11.98 5.28 44.21
CA PRO A 223 10.78 5.92 43.65
C PRO A 223 9.47 5.43 44.26
N ILE A 224 9.40 4.15 44.64
CA ILE A 224 8.22 3.56 45.31
C ILE A 224 8.04 4.16 46.71
N ALA A 225 9.10 4.19 47.53
CA ALA A 225 9.05 4.81 48.85
C ALA A 225 8.72 6.31 48.75
N SER A 226 9.34 7.00 47.79
CA SER A 226 9.12 8.43 47.52
C SER A 226 7.65 8.72 47.17
N LEU A 227 7.04 7.97 46.24
CA LEU A 227 5.65 8.19 45.85
C LEU A 227 4.69 8.08 47.04
N TYR A 228 4.80 7.03 47.85
CA TYR A 228 3.89 6.85 48.99
C TYR A 228 4.20 7.80 50.15
N GLN A 229 5.45 8.24 50.32
CA GLN A 229 5.78 9.32 51.24
C GLN A 229 5.11 10.64 50.82
N LEU A 230 5.14 10.96 49.52
CA LEU A 230 4.48 12.14 48.96
C LEU A 230 2.96 12.07 49.07
N LEU A 231 2.34 10.93 48.72
CA LEU A 231 0.90 10.73 48.89
C LEU A 231 0.49 10.97 50.35
N ASN A 232 1.20 10.37 51.31
CA ASN A 232 0.88 10.54 52.73
C ASN A 232 1.06 11.99 53.26
N ALA A 233 1.70 12.88 52.50
CA ALA A 233 1.76 14.32 52.81
C ALA A 233 0.42 15.04 52.61
N TYR A 234 -0.46 14.49 51.77
CA TYR A 234 -1.76 15.03 51.42
C TYR A 234 -2.87 14.19 52.05
N ASN A 235 -3.62 14.79 52.98
CA ASN A 235 -4.66 14.11 53.76
C ASN A 235 -5.69 13.38 52.88
N GLU A 236 -6.03 13.93 51.71
CA GLU A 236 -7.00 13.37 50.78
C GLU A 236 -6.54 12.04 50.16
N THR A 237 -5.23 11.79 50.07
CA THR A 237 -4.68 10.60 49.38
C THR A 237 -4.28 9.47 50.34
N ILE A 238 -4.27 9.71 51.65
CA ILE A 238 -4.01 8.68 52.68
C ILE A 238 -4.88 7.42 52.49
N PRO A 239 -6.21 7.52 52.18
CA PRO A 239 -7.02 6.35 51.92
C PRO A 239 -6.54 5.50 50.72
N LEU A 240 -5.99 6.14 49.67
CA LEU A 240 -5.41 5.46 48.52
C LEU A 240 -4.15 4.68 48.92
N SER A 241 -3.23 5.30 49.66
CA SER A 241 -2.02 4.64 50.18
C SER A 241 -2.35 3.43 51.05
N GLN A 242 -3.34 3.55 51.94
CA GLN A 242 -3.78 2.45 52.80
C GLN A 242 -4.42 1.30 52.02
N ALA A 243 -5.21 1.62 50.98
CA ALA A 243 -5.83 0.62 50.13
C ALA A 243 -4.79 -0.10 49.25
N ALA A 244 -3.85 0.64 48.66
CA ALA A 244 -2.72 0.09 47.90
C ALA A 244 -1.87 -0.89 48.74
N GLY A 245 -1.65 -0.59 50.03
CA GLY A 245 -0.93 -1.46 50.96
C GLY A 245 -1.57 -2.84 51.19
N LYS A 246 -2.85 -3.02 50.81
CA LYS A 246 -3.59 -4.29 50.96
C LYS A 246 -3.71 -5.07 49.65
N ILE A 247 -3.17 -4.54 48.54
CA ILE A 247 -3.33 -5.13 47.21
C ILE A 247 -2.03 -5.78 46.77
N ALA A 248 -2.11 -7.02 46.30
CA ALA A 248 -0.96 -7.76 45.79
C ALA A 248 -0.45 -7.20 44.44
N CYS A 249 0.87 -7.20 44.27
CA CYS A 249 1.50 -7.00 42.98
C CYS A 249 1.13 -8.13 42.01
N LEU A 250 0.81 -7.79 40.76
CA LEU A 250 0.40 -8.77 39.75
C LEU A 250 1.59 -9.43 39.02
N GLU A 251 2.80 -8.88 39.16
CA GLU A 251 3.98 -9.38 38.49
C GLU A 251 4.41 -10.76 38.97
N ARG A 252 4.80 -11.61 38.02
CA ARG A 252 5.13 -13.00 38.30
C ARG A 252 6.38 -13.07 39.20
N GLY A 253 6.21 -13.61 40.41
CA GLY A 253 7.28 -13.76 41.40
C GLY A 253 7.27 -12.68 42.49
N PHE A 254 6.42 -11.65 42.37
CA PHE A 254 6.31 -10.53 43.32
C PHE A 254 4.96 -10.46 44.03
N GLN A 255 4.09 -11.47 43.89
CA GLN A 255 2.73 -11.45 44.47
C GLN A 255 2.67 -11.38 46.00
N THR A 256 3.79 -11.61 46.70
CA THR A 256 3.87 -11.41 48.16
C THR A 256 4.12 -9.96 48.56
N PHE A 257 4.30 -9.04 47.61
CA PHE A 257 4.49 -7.62 47.88
C PHE A 257 3.18 -6.86 47.66
N SER A 258 2.91 -5.89 48.54
CA SER A 258 1.84 -4.92 48.33
C SER A 258 2.21 -3.93 47.23
N LEU A 259 1.24 -3.14 46.74
CA LEU A 259 1.52 -2.02 45.82
C LEU A 259 2.41 -0.94 46.44
N THR A 260 2.55 -0.90 47.77
CA THR A 260 3.48 -0.02 48.49
C THR A 260 4.90 -0.56 48.56
N GLY A 261 5.17 -1.71 47.94
CA GLY A 261 6.48 -2.37 47.92
C GLY A 261 6.84 -3.09 49.22
N VAL A 262 5.88 -3.27 50.14
CA VAL A 262 6.10 -3.97 51.42
C VAL A 262 5.79 -5.45 51.26
N ARG A 263 6.69 -6.31 51.72
CA ARG A 263 6.46 -7.76 51.70
C ARG A 263 5.48 -8.16 52.80
N CYS A 264 4.38 -8.80 52.42
CA CYS A 264 3.31 -9.25 53.31
C CYS A 264 3.11 -10.77 53.25
N ILE A 265 2.35 -11.30 54.21
CA ILE A 265 1.95 -12.72 54.22
C ILE A 265 0.83 -12.90 53.17
N PRO A 266 0.86 -13.95 52.31
CA PRO A 266 -0.08 -14.10 51.20
C PRO A 266 -1.57 -14.00 51.58
N GLU A 267 -1.93 -14.44 52.78
CA GLU A 267 -3.32 -14.43 53.30
C GLU A 267 -3.84 -13.03 53.64
N THR A 268 -2.98 -12.01 53.65
CA THR A 268 -3.32 -10.62 54.02
C THR A 268 -3.54 -9.68 52.84
N LEU A 269 -3.17 -10.10 51.61
CA LEU A 269 -3.29 -9.29 50.41
C LEU A 269 -4.47 -9.76 49.55
N SER A 270 -5.29 -8.80 49.09
CA SER A 270 -6.34 -9.04 48.10
C SER A 270 -5.82 -8.83 46.68
N SER A 271 -6.24 -9.67 45.73
CA SER A 271 -6.08 -9.41 44.31
C SER A 271 -7.21 -8.50 43.81
N VAL A 272 -6.89 -7.48 43.02
CA VAL A 272 -7.87 -6.61 42.36
C VAL A 272 -7.95 -7.01 40.89
N GLU A 273 -9.17 -7.16 40.36
CA GLU A 273 -9.39 -7.33 38.93
C GLU A 273 -9.10 -6.01 38.21
N VAL A 274 -8.09 -6.04 37.34
CA VAL A 274 -7.69 -4.88 36.54
C VAL A 274 -8.75 -4.64 35.47
N THR A 275 -9.28 -3.42 35.41
CA THR A 275 -10.23 -3.00 34.38
C THR A 275 -9.48 -2.36 33.22
N PHE A 276 -9.76 -2.81 31.99
CA PHE A 276 -9.33 -2.08 30.80
C PHE A 276 -10.07 -0.73 30.77
N LEU A 277 -9.32 0.36 30.92
CA LEU A 277 -9.88 1.71 30.86
C LEU A 277 -9.92 2.16 29.40
N GLU A 278 -11.12 2.27 28.86
CA GLU A 278 -11.32 2.95 27.58
C GLU A 278 -11.06 4.46 27.75
N PRO A 279 -10.41 5.10 26.75
CA PRO A 279 -10.22 6.54 26.74
C PRO A 279 -11.58 7.27 26.80
N GLN A 280 -11.74 8.19 27.77
CA GLN A 280 -12.96 9.00 27.92
C GLN A 280 -12.59 10.48 28.00
N PHE A 281 -13.08 11.27 27.04
CA PHE A 281 -12.81 12.70 26.95
C PHE A 281 -14.09 13.52 27.04
N THR A 282 -13.99 14.74 27.55
CA THR A 282 -15.07 15.73 27.47
C THR A 282 -14.99 16.47 26.15
N PHE A 283 -16.03 16.39 25.34
CA PHE A 283 -16.09 17.00 24.01
C PHE A 283 -16.35 18.52 24.11
N SER A 284 -15.29 19.31 24.01
CA SER A 284 -15.37 20.75 23.76
C SER A 284 -14.18 21.20 22.89
N ASP A 285 -14.34 22.35 22.23
CA ASP A 285 -13.29 22.99 21.42
C ASP A 285 -12.03 23.29 22.26
N LYS A 286 -12.23 23.93 23.42
CA LYS A 286 -11.15 24.34 24.32
C LYS A 286 -10.51 23.17 25.06
N ASN A 287 -11.27 22.12 25.42
CA ASN A 287 -10.69 20.91 26.02
C ASN A 287 -9.82 20.15 25.04
N PHE A 288 -10.20 20.07 23.76
CA PHE A 288 -9.34 19.46 22.74
C PHE A 288 -8.01 20.19 22.60
N ASP A 289 -8.03 21.52 22.52
CA ASP A 289 -6.81 22.33 22.38
C ASP A 289 -5.90 22.19 23.60
N ASN A 290 -6.48 22.17 24.81
CA ASN A 290 -5.72 21.98 26.03
C ASN A 290 -5.10 20.57 26.12
N LEU A 291 -5.88 19.53 25.82
CA LEU A 291 -5.40 18.15 25.82
C LEU A 291 -4.31 17.93 24.77
N TYR A 292 -4.47 18.49 23.57
CA TYR A 292 -3.45 18.42 22.53
C TYR A 292 -2.19 19.22 22.89
N ALA A 293 -2.34 20.42 23.48
CA ALA A 293 -1.19 21.20 23.94
C ALA A 293 -0.42 20.48 25.07
N PHE A 294 -1.11 19.73 25.92
CA PHE A 294 -0.50 19.03 27.06
C PHE A 294 0.11 17.66 26.67
N PHE A 295 -0.62 16.84 25.91
CA PHE A 295 -0.23 15.46 25.59
C PHE A 295 0.25 15.24 24.15
N ASN A 296 0.05 16.20 23.24
CA ASN A 296 0.52 16.18 21.86
C ASN A 296 0.09 14.91 21.07
N ASP A 297 1.03 14.24 20.41
CA ASP A 297 0.78 13.07 19.54
C ASP A 297 0.07 11.91 20.29
N ASP A 298 0.33 11.74 21.59
CA ASP A 298 -0.24 10.65 22.39
C ASP A 298 -1.74 10.86 22.60
N PHE A 299 -2.18 12.11 22.77
CA PHE A 299 -3.61 12.46 22.77
C PHE A 299 -4.21 12.34 21.38
N LEU A 300 -3.50 12.75 20.34
CA LEU A 300 -4.04 12.76 18.98
C LEU A 300 -4.53 11.37 18.51
N LEU A 301 -3.74 10.31 18.75
CA LEU A 301 -4.13 8.93 18.41
C LEU A 301 -5.37 8.49 19.20
N ALA A 302 -5.42 8.81 20.49
CA ALA A 302 -6.56 8.45 21.33
C ALA A 302 -7.81 9.27 21.01
N ALA A 303 -7.66 10.55 20.71
CA ALA A 303 -8.74 11.44 20.28
C ALA A 303 -9.33 10.94 18.96
N PHE A 304 -8.49 10.53 18.01
CA PHE A 304 -8.92 9.90 16.77
C PHE A 304 -9.68 8.58 17.02
N TYR A 305 -9.15 7.71 17.87
CA TYR A 305 -9.79 6.44 18.23
C TYR A 305 -11.18 6.63 18.86
N VAL A 306 -11.30 7.52 19.86
CA VAL A 306 -12.57 7.80 20.53
C VAL A 306 -13.58 8.47 19.58
N ASN A 307 -13.11 9.44 18.79
CA ASN A 307 -14.02 10.20 17.93
C ASN A 307 -14.55 9.40 16.73
N GLU A 308 -13.93 8.28 16.36
CA GLU A 308 -14.50 7.35 15.37
C GLU A 308 -15.88 6.83 15.80
N SER A 309 -16.02 6.52 17.09
CA SER A 309 -17.24 5.98 17.66
C SER A 309 -18.24 7.07 18.05
N GLU A 310 -17.77 8.16 18.67
CA GLU A 310 -18.62 9.27 19.15
C GLU A 310 -19.09 10.23 18.03
N LYS A 311 -18.23 10.45 17.03
CA LYS A 311 -18.48 11.30 15.85
C LYS A 311 -18.86 12.74 16.19
N ASP A 312 -18.24 13.33 17.21
CA ASP A 312 -18.48 14.73 17.56
C ASP A 312 -18.06 15.67 16.41
N PRO A 313 -18.92 16.63 16.01
CA PRO A 313 -18.63 17.49 14.86
C PRO A 313 -17.49 18.49 15.10
N VAL A 314 -17.28 18.95 16.34
CA VAL A 314 -16.22 19.91 16.67
C VAL A 314 -14.87 19.23 16.59
N TRP A 315 -14.74 18.06 17.24
CA TRP A 315 -13.52 17.27 17.20
C TRP A 315 -13.23 16.73 15.80
N ASN A 316 -14.26 16.37 15.03
CA ASN A 316 -14.11 16.02 13.61
C ASN A 316 -13.47 17.15 12.81
N SER A 317 -13.93 18.39 12.99
CA SER A 317 -13.37 19.56 12.30
C SER A 317 -11.91 19.80 12.68
N LYS A 318 -11.56 19.67 13.97
CA LYS A 318 -10.17 19.82 14.43
C LYS A 318 -9.25 18.72 13.93
N LEU A 319 -9.67 17.46 14.01
CA LEU A 319 -8.89 16.33 13.48
C LEU A 319 -8.69 16.49 11.97
N GLN A 320 -9.72 16.91 11.24
CA GLN A 320 -9.61 17.23 9.83
C GLN A 320 -8.61 18.37 9.57
N GLU A 321 -8.65 19.47 10.33
CA GLU A 321 -7.67 20.56 10.19
C GLU A 321 -6.23 20.07 10.47
N LEU A 322 -6.03 19.37 11.59
CA LEU A 322 -4.73 18.86 12.01
C LEU A 322 -4.13 17.88 10.99
N PHE A 323 -4.89 16.87 10.57
CA PHE A 323 -4.42 15.83 9.63
C PHE A 323 -4.08 16.38 8.25
N ASN A 324 -4.67 17.50 7.84
CA ASN A 324 -4.46 18.06 6.50
C ASN A 324 -3.52 19.28 6.46
N GLN A 325 -3.21 19.92 7.59
CA GLN A 325 -2.42 21.17 7.59
C GLN A 325 -1.25 21.18 8.58
N HIS A 326 -1.33 20.46 9.70
CA HIS A 326 -0.39 20.66 10.81
C HIS A 326 0.52 19.47 11.10
N ILE A 327 0.12 18.26 10.72
CA ILE A 327 0.87 17.04 11.00
C ILE A 327 1.66 16.62 9.77
N SER A 328 2.92 16.22 9.97
CA SER A 328 3.78 15.69 8.90
C SER A 328 3.25 14.38 8.32
N HIS A 329 3.45 14.15 7.02
CA HIS A 329 3.00 12.92 6.34
C HIS A 329 3.57 11.63 6.94
N GLN A 330 4.79 11.64 7.50
CA GLN A 330 5.35 10.48 8.22
C GLN A 330 4.56 10.10 9.47
N LYS A 331 4.08 11.10 10.23
CA LYS A 331 3.21 10.86 11.39
C LYS A 331 1.84 10.38 10.93
N LEU A 332 1.30 10.96 9.87
CA LEU A 332 0.04 10.51 9.29
C LEU A 332 0.12 9.06 8.78
N ALA A 333 1.24 8.66 8.20
CA ALA A 333 1.49 7.27 7.81
C ALA A 333 1.41 6.30 8.99
N LYS A 334 1.95 6.68 10.16
CA LYS A 334 1.80 5.88 11.40
C LYS A 334 0.34 5.75 11.84
N ILE A 335 -0.45 6.82 11.73
CA ILE A 335 -1.89 6.79 12.05
C ILE A 335 -2.65 5.89 11.07
N ILE A 336 -2.28 5.90 9.78
CA ILE A 336 -2.87 5.01 8.77
C ILE A 336 -2.54 3.54 9.08
N ASN A 337 -1.28 3.23 9.39
CA ASN A 337 -0.88 1.87 9.77
C ASN A 337 -1.60 1.41 11.05
N PHE A 338 -1.64 2.25 12.09
CA PHE A 338 -2.42 1.99 13.31
C PHE A 338 -3.89 1.71 12.99
N SER A 339 -4.49 2.50 12.09
CA SER A 339 -5.88 2.30 11.66
C SER A 339 -6.07 0.96 10.95
N ALA A 340 -5.08 0.50 10.19
CA ALA A 340 -5.13 -0.79 9.51
C ALA A 340 -5.12 -1.97 10.49
N GLU A 341 -4.38 -1.89 11.60
CA GLU A 341 -4.38 -2.90 12.66
C GLU A 341 -5.73 -2.97 13.40
N HIS A 342 -6.42 -1.83 13.55
CA HIS A 342 -7.70 -1.73 14.27
C HIS A 342 -8.92 -1.99 13.37
N GLY A 343 -8.72 -2.11 12.06
CA GLY A 343 -9.69 -2.66 11.12
C GLY A 343 -10.42 -1.62 10.24
N PRO A 344 -11.40 -2.09 9.44
CA PRO A 344 -11.94 -1.35 8.30
C PRO A 344 -12.74 -0.10 8.69
N ARG A 345 -13.35 -0.09 9.88
CA ARG A 345 -14.12 1.06 10.37
C ARG A 345 -13.22 2.28 10.58
N MET A 346 -12.11 2.08 11.27
CA MET A 346 -11.10 3.10 11.55
C MET A 346 -10.51 3.68 10.26
N LEU A 347 -10.15 2.82 9.30
CA LEU A 347 -9.67 3.25 7.98
C LEU A 347 -10.71 4.06 7.21
N SER A 348 -11.98 3.64 7.24
CA SER A 348 -13.05 4.38 6.56
C SER A 348 -13.29 5.76 7.17
N TYR A 349 -13.15 5.87 8.49
CA TYR A 349 -13.27 7.13 9.20
C TYR A 349 -12.09 8.05 8.91
N LEU A 350 -10.85 7.56 8.98
CA LEU A 350 -9.66 8.33 8.60
C LEU A 350 -9.74 8.83 7.15
N ALA A 351 -10.15 7.97 6.21
CA ALA A 351 -10.34 8.35 4.82
C ALA A 351 -11.35 9.50 4.64
N SER A 352 -12.36 9.59 5.51
CA SER A 352 -13.35 10.69 5.49
C SER A 352 -12.81 12.02 6.01
N LEU A 353 -11.78 12.00 6.85
CA LEU A 353 -11.15 13.20 7.42
C LEU A 353 -10.07 13.80 6.50
N LEU A 354 -9.48 12.98 5.62
CA LEU A 354 -8.40 13.41 4.74
C LEU A 354 -8.91 14.09 3.46
N THR A 355 -8.26 15.18 3.08
CA THR A 355 -8.54 15.89 1.83
C THR A 355 -7.69 15.32 0.69
N MET A 356 -8.16 15.51 -0.54
CA MET A 356 -7.41 15.06 -1.72
C MET A 356 -6.09 15.81 -1.94
N SER A 357 -5.90 17.01 -1.37
CA SER A 357 -4.61 17.70 -1.45
C SER A 357 -3.54 16.94 -0.66
N THR A 358 -3.85 16.55 0.59
CA THR A 358 -2.95 15.79 1.46
C THR A 358 -2.64 14.43 0.85
N LEU A 359 -3.67 13.71 0.39
CA LEU A 359 -3.48 12.41 -0.27
C LEU A 359 -2.62 12.52 -1.54
N SER A 360 -2.74 13.61 -2.30
CA SER A 360 -1.93 13.82 -3.51
C SER A 360 -0.47 14.12 -3.17
N GLN A 361 -0.19 14.89 -2.12
CA GLN A 361 1.17 15.14 -1.65
C GLN A 361 1.83 13.86 -1.13
N MET A 362 1.09 13.02 -0.40
CA MET A 362 1.59 11.70 0.03
C MET A 362 1.89 10.77 -1.16
N ILE A 363 1.14 10.85 -2.26
CA ILE A 363 1.47 10.13 -3.51
C ILE A 363 2.78 10.66 -4.11
N GLU A 364 2.97 11.97 -4.15
CA GLU A 364 4.21 12.60 -4.67
C GLU A 364 5.44 12.24 -3.82
N GLU A 365 5.27 12.11 -2.50
CA GLU A 365 6.29 11.68 -1.54
C GLU A 365 6.50 10.15 -1.52
N LEU A 366 5.69 9.39 -2.26
CA LEU A 366 5.75 7.93 -2.34
C LEU A 366 5.54 7.23 -0.99
N GLU A 367 4.66 7.76 -0.15
CA GLU A 367 4.27 7.19 1.14
C GLU A 367 3.35 5.96 0.97
N MET A 368 3.84 4.75 1.27
CA MET A 368 3.13 3.49 0.98
C MET A 368 1.90 3.22 1.86
N ALA A 369 1.83 3.83 3.06
CA ALA A 369 0.73 3.60 3.99
C ALA A 369 -0.64 3.93 3.38
N ILE A 370 -0.68 4.85 2.40
CA ILE A 370 -1.91 5.25 1.71
C ILE A 370 -2.67 4.09 1.06
N PHE A 371 -2.00 2.97 0.75
CA PHE A 371 -2.63 1.81 0.13
C PHE A 371 -3.72 1.20 1.03
N HIS A 372 -3.62 1.34 2.35
CA HIS A 372 -4.67 0.93 3.28
C HIS A 372 -5.97 1.73 3.12
N LEU A 373 -5.89 2.97 2.62
CA LEU A 373 -7.05 3.84 2.43
C LEU A 373 -7.76 3.62 1.08
N LEU A 374 -7.13 2.91 0.15
CA LEU A 374 -7.67 2.68 -1.20
C LEU A 374 -9.09 2.11 -1.20
N PRO A 375 -9.44 1.08 -0.41
CA PRO A 375 -10.80 0.52 -0.41
C PRO A 375 -11.88 1.51 0.02
N TYR A 376 -11.51 2.60 0.70
CA TYR A 376 -12.43 3.55 1.33
C TYR A 376 -12.46 4.92 0.62
N SER A 377 -11.59 5.15 -0.36
CA SER A 377 -11.53 6.39 -1.13
C SER A 377 -11.54 6.14 -2.64
N PRO A 378 -12.71 6.18 -3.30
CA PRO A 378 -12.81 6.04 -4.76
C PRO A 378 -12.00 7.10 -5.52
N ALA A 379 -11.95 8.33 -5.00
CA ALA A 379 -11.17 9.42 -5.58
C ALA A 379 -9.65 9.16 -5.53
N LEU A 380 -9.18 8.42 -4.53
CA LEU A 380 -7.78 7.97 -4.46
C LEU A 380 -7.49 6.89 -5.51
N GLN A 381 -8.42 5.94 -5.71
CA GLN A 381 -8.27 4.87 -6.70
C GLN A 381 -8.15 5.41 -8.13
N GLU A 382 -8.85 6.49 -8.47
CA GLU A 382 -8.77 7.14 -9.79
C GLU A 382 -7.40 7.78 -10.08
N ARG A 383 -6.61 8.09 -9.04
CA ARG A 383 -5.27 8.70 -9.18
C ARG A 383 -4.11 7.71 -9.16
N ILE A 384 -4.32 6.50 -8.65
CA ILE A 384 -3.31 5.45 -8.67
C ILE A 384 -3.45 4.66 -9.98
N ASP A 385 -2.72 5.09 -10.99
CA ASP A 385 -2.54 4.34 -12.23
C ASP A 385 -1.30 3.43 -12.17
N ILE A 386 -1.08 2.66 -13.24
CA ILE A 386 0.06 1.74 -13.32
C ILE A 386 1.40 2.46 -13.20
N GLY A 387 1.56 3.66 -13.75
CA GLY A 387 2.82 4.41 -13.71
C GLY A 387 3.12 4.96 -12.31
N VAL A 388 2.09 5.30 -11.53
CA VAL A 388 2.23 5.66 -10.12
C VAL A 388 2.66 4.43 -9.31
N VAL A 389 2.01 3.27 -9.52
CA VAL A 389 2.38 2.02 -8.84
C VAL A 389 3.84 1.65 -9.13
N GLU A 390 4.28 1.71 -10.38
CA GLU A 390 5.68 1.44 -10.74
C GLU A 390 6.67 2.29 -9.94
N LYS A 391 6.40 3.60 -9.78
CA LYS A 391 7.24 4.49 -8.97
C LYS A 391 7.29 4.09 -7.49
N PHE A 392 6.17 3.68 -6.91
CA PHE A 392 6.13 3.18 -5.53
C PHE A 392 7.00 1.93 -5.38
N LEU A 393 6.88 0.98 -6.31
CA LEU A 393 7.64 -0.27 -6.26
C LEU A 393 9.15 -0.04 -6.47
N GLU A 394 9.54 0.91 -7.32
CA GLU A 394 10.95 1.30 -7.51
C GLU A 394 11.54 1.97 -6.26
N ASN A 395 10.78 2.83 -5.57
CA ASN A 395 11.26 3.51 -4.36
C ASN A 395 11.42 2.54 -3.18
N MET A 396 10.53 1.54 -3.08
CA MET A 396 10.59 0.50 -2.06
C MET A 396 11.90 -0.30 -2.08
N ASP A 397 12.52 -0.50 -3.24
CA ASP A 397 13.80 -1.22 -3.33
C ASP A 397 14.99 -0.36 -2.85
N ARG A 398 14.80 0.96 -2.66
CA ARG A 398 15.85 1.90 -2.25
C ARG A 398 15.82 2.22 -0.76
N VAL A 399 14.66 2.12 -0.11
CA VAL A 399 14.45 2.53 1.28
C VAL A 399 14.21 1.31 2.16
N PHE A 400 14.82 1.29 3.36
CA PHE A 400 14.58 0.24 4.34
C PHE A 400 13.23 0.47 5.03
N HIS A 401 12.32 -0.49 4.93
CA HIS A 401 10.99 -0.45 5.54
C HIS A 401 10.84 -1.61 6.53
N ALA A 402 10.04 -1.42 7.60
CA ALA A 402 9.66 -2.52 8.48
C ALA A 402 8.86 -3.56 7.68
N GLU A 403 9.44 -4.75 7.51
CA GLU A 403 9.10 -5.67 6.42
C GLU A 403 7.69 -6.27 6.52
N GLY A 404 7.18 -6.47 7.74
CA GLY A 404 5.82 -6.92 7.99
C GLY A 404 4.76 -5.92 7.48
N GLU A 405 5.01 -4.62 7.60
CA GLU A 405 4.06 -3.57 7.19
C GLU A 405 3.93 -3.51 5.65
N VAL A 406 5.03 -3.71 4.94
CA VAL A 406 5.09 -3.62 3.46
C VAL A 406 4.17 -4.65 2.82
N ILE A 407 4.16 -5.89 3.30
CA ILE A 407 3.30 -6.95 2.75
C ILE A 407 1.83 -6.58 2.92
N HIS A 408 1.42 -6.04 4.07
CA HIS A 408 0.03 -5.65 4.32
C HIS A 408 -0.40 -4.44 3.47
N GLN A 409 0.51 -3.48 3.25
CA GLN A 409 0.29 -2.34 2.36
C GLN A 409 0.12 -2.82 0.90
N LEU A 410 1.02 -3.68 0.41
CA LEU A 410 0.91 -4.28 -0.93
C LEU A 410 -0.34 -5.15 -1.08
N MET A 411 -0.74 -5.87 -0.04
CA MET A 411 -1.96 -6.67 -0.04
C MET A 411 -3.22 -5.80 -0.12
N SER A 412 -3.20 -4.60 0.45
CA SER A 412 -4.31 -3.64 0.34
C SER A 412 -4.42 -3.09 -1.09
N LEU A 413 -3.28 -2.76 -1.71
CA LEU A 413 -3.21 -2.39 -3.13
C LEU A 413 -3.69 -3.53 -4.04
N PHE A 414 -3.15 -4.74 -3.84
CA PHE A 414 -3.53 -5.95 -4.59
C PHE A 414 -5.03 -6.25 -4.47
N SER A 415 -5.58 -6.24 -3.25
CA SER A 415 -6.99 -6.54 -3.00
C SER A 415 -7.94 -5.54 -3.66
N THR A 416 -7.50 -4.28 -3.82
CA THR A 416 -8.28 -3.23 -4.47
C THR A 416 -8.37 -3.46 -5.99
N TYR A 417 -7.27 -3.86 -6.63
CA TYR A 417 -7.19 -3.96 -8.08
C TYR A 417 -7.35 -5.37 -8.66
N GLU A 418 -7.34 -6.43 -7.84
CA GLU A 418 -7.41 -7.84 -8.28
C GLU A 418 -8.54 -8.11 -9.31
N LYS A 419 -9.69 -7.44 -9.16
CA LYS A 419 -10.87 -7.63 -10.02
C LYS A 419 -11.03 -6.58 -11.12
N SER A 420 -10.47 -5.38 -10.93
CA SER A 420 -10.71 -4.22 -11.78
C SER A 420 -9.57 -3.95 -12.76
N ASN A 421 -8.32 -4.24 -12.39
CA ASN A 421 -7.14 -4.04 -13.22
C ASN A 421 -6.15 -5.20 -13.07
N THR A 422 -6.15 -6.10 -14.07
CA THR A 422 -5.30 -7.29 -14.06
C THR A 422 -3.81 -6.98 -14.16
N GLU A 423 -3.42 -5.87 -14.80
CA GLU A 423 -2.01 -5.48 -14.96
C GLU A 423 -1.41 -4.96 -13.64
N ILE A 424 -2.14 -4.09 -12.92
CA ILE A 424 -1.70 -3.65 -11.59
C ILE A 424 -1.66 -4.85 -10.64
N ALA A 425 -2.69 -5.70 -10.67
CA ALA A 425 -2.75 -6.87 -9.82
C ALA A 425 -1.59 -7.84 -10.06
N SER A 426 -1.20 -8.09 -11.32
CA SER A 426 -0.08 -8.97 -11.63
C SER A 426 1.26 -8.38 -11.18
N LEU A 427 1.49 -7.09 -11.40
CA LEU A 427 2.70 -6.38 -10.98
C LEU A 427 2.87 -6.41 -9.45
N VAL A 428 1.81 -6.08 -8.71
CA VAL A 428 1.83 -6.07 -7.25
C VAL A 428 1.96 -7.49 -6.70
N TYR A 429 1.29 -8.48 -7.30
CA TYR A 429 1.43 -9.88 -6.92
C TYR A 429 2.87 -10.36 -7.07
N GLU A 430 3.51 -10.07 -8.20
CA GLU A 430 4.92 -10.41 -8.42
C GLU A 430 5.82 -9.82 -7.33
N LYS A 431 5.59 -8.56 -6.95
CA LYS A 431 6.38 -7.91 -5.89
C LYS A 431 6.12 -8.49 -4.50
N ILE A 432 4.89 -8.89 -4.20
CA ILE A 432 4.57 -9.61 -2.95
C ILE A 432 5.35 -10.92 -2.89
N ILE A 433 5.35 -11.69 -3.99
CA ILE A 433 6.13 -12.94 -4.08
C ILE A 433 7.62 -12.67 -3.89
N ASP A 434 8.19 -11.63 -4.49
CA ASP A 434 9.60 -11.26 -4.29
C ASP A 434 9.95 -11.00 -2.81
N LYS A 435 9.03 -10.37 -2.05
CA LYS A 435 9.23 -10.13 -0.62
C LYS A 435 9.08 -11.41 0.20
N VAL A 436 8.07 -12.23 -0.09
CA VAL A 436 7.87 -13.52 0.58
C VAL A 436 9.05 -14.47 0.34
N LEU A 437 9.64 -14.47 -0.86
CA LEU A 437 10.84 -15.27 -1.18
C LEU A 437 12.08 -14.86 -0.36
N LYS A 438 12.20 -13.58 -0.02
CA LYS A 438 13.27 -13.09 0.86
C LYS A 438 13.02 -13.44 2.33
N PHE A 439 11.75 -13.51 2.74
CA PHE A 439 11.33 -13.69 4.14
C PHE A 439 10.21 -14.73 4.28
N PRO A 440 10.56 -16.03 4.31
CA PRO A 440 9.57 -17.11 4.37
C PRO A 440 8.67 -17.10 5.61
N CYS A 441 9.08 -16.43 6.71
CA CYS A 441 8.28 -16.32 7.94
C CYS A 441 6.91 -15.62 7.73
N SER A 442 6.75 -14.84 6.67
CA SER A 442 5.45 -14.23 6.33
C SER A 442 4.38 -15.26 5.92
N LEU A 443 4.77 -16.50 5.60
CA LEU A 443 3.85 -17.59 5.26
C LEU A 443 3.10 -18.15 6.49
N GLU A 444 3.45 -17.75 7.70
CA GLU A 444 2.75 -18.16 8.92
C GLU A 444 1.31 -17.62 8.99
N ASP A 445 0.99 -16.53 8.27
CA ASP A 445 -0.38 -16.02 8.16
C ASP A 445 -1.22 -16.86 7.17
N PRO A 446 -2.16 -17.69 7.64
CA PRO A 446 -2.97 -18.54 6.77
C PRO A 446 -3.89 -17.73 5.85
N SER A 447 -4.25 -16.51 6.26
CA SER A 447 -5.16 -15.64 5.51
C SER A 447 -4.47 -15.05 4.28
N LEU A 448 -3.20 -14.65 4.41
CA LEU A 448 -2.34 -14.19 3.33
C LEU A 448 -2.15 -15.31 2.30
N VAL A 449 -1.71 -16.49 2.75
CA VAL A 449 -1.47 -17.65 1.89
C VAL A 449 -2.73 -18.05 1.12
N TYR A 450 -3.88 -18.07 1.79
CA TYR A 450 -5.16 -18.38 1.15
C TYR A 450 -5.52 -17.40 0.02
N ARG A 451 -5.32 -16.09 0.22
CA ARG A 451 -5.61 -15.09 -0.82
C ARG A 451 -4.65 -15.23 -2.00
N LEU A 452 -3.34 -15.33 -1.73
CA LEU A 452 -2.33 -15.47 -2.79
C LEU A 452 -2.54 -16.74 -3.61
N LYS A 453 -3.01 -17.83 -3.00
CA LYS A 453 -3.40 -19.08 -3.69
C LYS A 453 -4.61 -18.93 -4.60
N LYS A 454 -5.53 -18.00 -4.34
CA LYS A 454 -6.79 -17.86 -5.08
C LYS A 454 -6.66 -17.00 -6.33
N TYR A 455 -5.61 -16.18 -6.42
CA TYR A 455 -5.37 -15.31 -7.56
C TYR A 455 -5.24 -16.10 -8.86
N LYS A 456 -6.00 -15.70 -9.90
CA LYS A 456 -6.05 -16.42 -11.19
C LYS A 456 -4.76 -16.31 -12.00
N GLY A 457 -4.06 -15.17 -11.91
CA GLY A 457 -2.82 -14.90 -12.65
C GLY A 457 -1.56 -15.50 -12.03
N LYS A 458 -1.66 -16.17 -10.87
CA LYS A 458 -0.50 -16.64 -10.11
C LYS A 458 0.42 -17.60 -10.87
N ASN A 459 -0.15 -18.48 -11.69
CA ASN A 459 0.61 -19.57 -12.30
C ASN A 459 1.66 -19.04 -13.28
N GLU A 460 1.35 -17.96 -14.02
CA GLU A 460 2.29 -17.34 -14.95
C GLU A 460 3.48 -16.73 -14.20
N ILE A 461 3.19 -15.98 -13.13
CA ILE A 461 4.22 -15.33 -12.29
C ILE A 461 5.07 -16.37 -11.55
N ILE A 462 4.45 -17.37 -10.93
CA ILE A 462 5.18 -18.44 -10.21
C ILE A 462 6.06 -19.22 -11.20
N THR A 463 5.55 -19.55 -12.38
CA THR A 463 6.34 -20.26 -13.40
C THR A 463 7.52 -19.41 -13.89
N LYS A 464 7.31 -18.09 -14.07
CA LYS A 464 8.37 -17.14 -14.39
C LYS A 464 9.45 -17.12 -13.30
N LYS A 465 9.06 -17.02 -12.01
CA LYS A 465 10.00 -16.99 -10.87
C LYS A 465 10.77 -18.29 -10.71
N ILE A 466 10.10 -19.44 -10.85
CA ILE A 466 10.78 -20.75 -10.86
C ILE A 466 11.83 -20.78 -11.97
N LYS A 467 11.47 -20.34 -13.17
CA LYS A 467 12.41 -20.28 -14.31
C LYS A 467 13.59 -19.34 -14.07
N GLU A 468 13.38 -18.19 -13.45
CA GLU A 468 14.46 -17.26 -13.07
C GLU A 468 15.46 -17.92 -12.10
N LEU A 469 14.97 -18.68 -11.12
CA LEU A 469 15.79 -19.44 -10.18
C LEU A 469 16.53 -20.59 -10.87
N GLU A 470 15.85 -21.31 -11.76
CA GLU A 470 16.45 -22.36 -12.60
C GLU A 470 17.58 -21.81 -13.48
N ASP A 471 17.31 -20.73 -14.21
CA ASP A 471 18.30 -20.09 -15.09
C ASP A 471 19.49 -19.58 -14.26
N SER A 472 19.25 -19.10 -13.04
CA SER A 472 20.31 -18.70 -12.11
C SER A 472 21.18 -19.88 -11.67
N TYR A 473 20.56 -21.00 -11.27
CA TYR A 473 21.27 -22.23 -10.91
C TYR A 473 22.06 -22.80 -12.09
N LEU A 474 21.43 -22.94 -13.27
CA LEU A 474 22.06 -23.49 -14.47
C LEU A 474 23.22 -22.62 -14.97
N ARG A 475 23.12 -21.30 -14.82
CA ARG A 475 24.22 -20.38 -15.14
C ARG A 475 25.42 -20.62 -14.22
N CYS A 476 25.19 -20.66 -12.91
CA CYS A 476 26.23 -20.98 -11.92
C CYS A 476 26.85 -22.36 -12.20
N LEU A 477 26.02 -23.38 -12.47
CA LEU A 477 26.47 -24.71 -12.86
C LEU A 477 27.39 -24.68 -14.09
N SER A 478 27.03 -23.91 -15.13
CA SER A 478 27.85 -23.83 -16.35
C SER A 478 29.18 -23.07 -16.17
N GLU A 479 29.20 -22.10 -15.26
CA GLU A 479 30.38 -21.28 -14.95
C GLU A 479 31.39 -22.05 -14.11
N GLU A 480 30.92 -22.81 -13.11
CA GLU A 480 31.77 -23.55 -12.17
C GLU A 480 32.23 -24.92 -12.70
N VAL A 481 31.48 -25.52 -13.64
CA VAL A 481 31.85 -26.81 -14.26
C VAL A 481 32.92 -26.56 -15.34
N GLY A 482 34.19 -26.48 -14.94
CA GLY A 482 35.37 -26.32 -15.81
C GLY A 482 35.98 -27.65 -16.31
N GLU A 483 37.15 -27.56 -16.95
CA GLU A 483 37.98 -28.76 -17.26
C GLU A 483 38.51 -29.41 -15.97
N VAL A 484 38.82 -28.59 -14.98
CA VAL A 484 39.18 -29.00 -13.62
C VAL A 484 38.04 -28.61 -12.70
N PHE A 485 37.63 -29.52 -11.81
CA PHE A 485 36.57 -29.31 -10.82
C PHE A 485 37.15 -29.57 -9.44
N GLU A 486 37.29 -28.51 -8.65
CA GLU A 486 37.89 -28.54 -7.32
C GLU A 486 36.88 -28.18 -6.23
N ARG A 487 37.29 -28.31 -4.98
CA ARG A 487 36.44 -28.07 -3.80
C ARG A 487 35.81 -26.67 -3.78
N ASN A 488 36.54 -25.65 -4.23
CA ASN A 488 36.02 -24.28 -4.31
C ASN A 488 34.84 -24.14 -5.30
N ASN A 489 34.88 -24.87 -6.42
CA ASN A 489 33.79 -24.87 -7.39
C ASN A 489 32.53 -25.53 -6.80
N PHE A 490 32.72 -26.62 -6.06
CA PHE A 490 31.62 -27.26 -5.35
C PHE A 490 30.98 -26.32 -4.31
N TYR A 491 31.78 -25.63 -3.49
CA TYR A 491 31.24 -24.69 -2.49
C TYR A 491 30.46 -23.53 -3.13
N ALA A 492 30.92 -22.98 -4.25
CA ALA A 492 30.18 -21.95 -4.97
C ALA A 492 28.79 -22.45 -5.43
N LEU A 493 28.72 -23.70 -5.91
CA LEU A 493 27.47 -24.34 -6.33
C LEU A 493 26.57 -24.69 -5.15
N GLU A 494 27.13 -25.21 -4.06
CA GLU A 494 26.39 -25.53 -2.84
C GLU A 494 25.79 -24.26 -2.21
N ASP A 495 26.54 -23.16 -2.17
CA ASP A 495 26.05 -21.86 -1.71
C ASP A 495 24.92 -21.31 -2.60
N ALA A 496 25.05 -21.43 -3.92
CA ALA A 496 24.00 -21.01 -4.85
C ALA A 496 22.73 -21.86 -4.68
N TRP A 497 22.89 -23.18 -4.60
CA TRP A 497 21.81 -24.14 -4.39
C TRP A 497 21.09 -23.92 -3.04
N SER A 498 21.85 -23.77 -1.95
CA SER A 498 21.32 -23.55 -0.60
C SER A 498 20.45 -22.29 -0.49
N LYS A 499 20.72 -21.26 -1.30
CA LYS A 499 19.88 -20.06 -1.40
C LYS A 499 18.57 -20.29 -2.17
N ILE A 500 18.59 -21.17 -3.17
CA ILE A 500 17.47 -21.40 -4.09
C ILE A 500 16.45 -22.39 -3.50
N VAL A 501 16.89 -23.45 -2.80
CA VAL A 501 15.99 -24.50 -2.28
C VAL A 501 14.87 -23.96 -1.39
N PRO A 502 15.12 -23.09 -0.39
CA PRO A 502 14.05 -22.54 0.43
C PRO A 502 13.05 -21.70 -0.37
N GLN A 503 13.53 -21.00 -1.42
CA GLN A 503 12.69 -20.19 -2.30
C GLN A 503 11.78 -21.07 -3.16
N LEU A 504 12.29 -22.16 -3.70
CA LEU A 504 11.49 -23.14 -4.45
C LEU A 504 10.45 -23.83 -3.55
N ALA A 505 10.83 -24.19 -2.32
CA ALA A 505 9.91 -24.74 -1.34
C ALA A 505 8.76 -23.75 -1.05
N CYS A 506 9.08 -22.46 -0.88
CA CYS A 506 8.07 -21.41 -0.73
C CYS A 506 7.13 -21.31 -1.94
N LEU A 507 7.66 -21.28 -3.18
CA LEU A 507 6.83 -21.19 -4.39
C LEU A 507 5.91 -22.41 -4.56
N SER A 508 6.38 -23.59 -4.15
CA SER A 508 5.63 -24.85 -4.22
C SER A 508 4.35 -24.81 -3.38
N GLU A 509 4.30 -23.97 -2.34
CA GLU A 509 3.08 -23.79 -1.56
C GLU A 509 1.96 -23.20 -2.41
N PHE A 510 2.26 -22.33 -3.37
CA PHE A 510 1.25 -21.62 -4.18
C PHE A 510 0.85 -22.36 -5.46
N SER A 511 1.80 -23.05 -6.10
CA SER A 511 1.60 -23.85 -7.31
C SER A 511 2.63 -24.98 -7.41
N SER A 512 2.18 -26.17 -7.79
CA SER A 512 3.05 -27.29 -8.15
C SER A 512 3.47 -27.18 -9.61
N SER A 513 4.53 -26.41 -9.87
CA SER A 513 5.19 -26.37 -11.18
C SER A 513 6.49 -27.18 -11.11
N PRO A 514 6.74 -28.09 -12.07
CA PRO A 514 7.98 -28.87 -12.10
C PRO A 514 9.18 -27.96 -12.36
N HIS A 515 10.34 -28.32 -11.78
CA HIS A 515 11.60 -27.61 -12.01
C HIS A 515 12.81 -28.56 -12.10
N LEU A 516 13.89 -28.08 -12.71
CA LEU A 516 15.16 -28.79 -12.92
C LEU A 516 16.16 -28.62 -11.77
N CYS A 517 15.91 -27.67 -10.86
CA CYS A 517 16.79 -27.45 -9.71
C CYS A 517 16.80 -28.67 -8.78
N PRO A 518 17.97 -29.08 -8.26
CA PRO A 518 18.07 -30.16 -7.30
C PRO A 518 17.28 -29.87 -6.01
N THR A 519 16.53 -30.85 -5.51
CA THR A 519 15.78 -30.73 -4.25
C THR A 519 16.56 -31.20 -3.03
N ASP A 520 17.50 -32.13 -3.23
CA ASP A 520 18.38 -32.65 -2.20
C ASP A 520 19.85 -32.67 -2.67
N LYS A 521 20.76 -32.94 -1.72
CA LYS A 521 22.20 -32.95 -1.97
C LYS A 521 22.64 -34.02 -2.99
N TYR A 522 21.93 -35.13 -3.10
CA TYR A 522 22.26 -36.22 -4.04
C TYR A 522 21.82 -35.88 -5.45
N GLU A 523 20.69 -35.20 -5.61
CA GLU A 523 20.29 -34.59 -6.88
C GLU A 523 21.27 -33.51 -7.31
N LEU A 524 21.84 -32.75 -6.36
CA LEU A 524 22.89 -31.77 -6.63
C LEU A 524 24.13 -32.47 -7.16
N TYR A 525 24.63 -33.50 -6.46
CA TYR A 525 25.78 -34.29 -6.92
C TYR A 525 25.54 -34.87 -8.31
N ARG A 526 24.35 -35.43 -8.55
CA ARG A 526 23.94 -35.96 -9.86
C ARG A 526 23.96 -34.87 -10.94
N SER A 527 23.41 -33.70 -10.65
CA SER A 527 23.35 -32.55 -11.57
C SER A 527 24.76 -32.10 -11.97
N ILE A 528 25.65 -31.93 -11.00
CA ILE A 528 27.05 -31.55 -11.22
C ILE A 528 27.79 -32.62 -12.02
N ALA A 529 27.67 -33.88 -11.60
CA ALA A 529 28.37 -34.99 -12.24
C ALA A 529 27.94 -35.19 -13.70
N THR A 530 26.64 -35.03 -13.98
CA THR A 530 26.10 -35.09 -15.34
C THR A 530 26.64 -33.93 -16.19
N ALA A 531 26.70 -32.71 -15.64
CA ALA A 531 27.25 -31.55 -16.33
C ALA A 531 28.75 -31.73 -16.67
N LEU A 532 29.54 -32.23 -15.71
CA LEU A 532 30.95 -32.57 -15.91
C LEU A 532 31.13 -33.60 -17.03
N PHE A 533 30.33 -34.67 -17.01
CA PHE A 533 30.40 -35.72 -18.04
C PHE A 533 30.00 -35.20 -19.43
N VAL A 534 28.92 -34.43 -19.53
CA VAL A 534 28.45 -33.86 -20.80
C VAL A 534 29.54 -32.99 -21.45
N ARG A 535 30.28 -32.23 -20.63
CA ARG A 535 31.39 -31.35 -21.06
C ARG A 535 32.65 -32.13 -21.43
N ASN A 536 33.14 -33.00 -20.53
CA ASN A 536 34.46 -33.62 -20.64
C ASN A 536 34.46 -34.96 -21.39
N LYS A 537 33.29 -35.56 -21.62
CA LYS A 537 33.07 -36.91 -22.21
C LYS A 537 33.69 -38.08 -21.44
N THR A 538 34.47 -37.79 -20.41
CA THR A 538 35.09 -38.73 -19.48
C THR A 538 34.80 -38.26 -18.06
N PHE A 539 34.72 -39.18 -17.11
CA PHE A 539 34.39 -38.85 -15.72
C PHE A 539 35.42 -39.47 -14.77
N ASN A 540 36.10 -38.62 -13.99
CA ASN A 540 37.07 -39.06 -12.99
C ASN A 540 36.38 -39.12 -11.62
N LEU A 541 36.14 -40.34 -11.13
CA LEU A 541 35.44 -40.59 -9.87
C LEU A 541 36.21 -40.05 -8.66
N ASP A 542 37.51 -40.29 -8.58
CA ASP A 542 38.32 -39.93 -7.41
C ASP A 542 38.42 -38.41 -7.26
N ALA A 543 38.68 -37.70 -8.36
CA ALA A 543 38.72 -36.23 -8.36
C ALA A 543 37.37 -35.62 -7.96
N PHE A 544 36.26 -36.23 -8.41
CA PHE A 544 34.93 -35.76 -8.04
C PHE A 544 34.64 -35.97 -6.54
N ILE A 545 35.00 -37.12 -5.99
CA ILE A 545 34.83 -37.42 -4.54
C ILE A 545 35.65 -36.45 -3.69
N GLU A 546 36.90 -36.16 -4.09
CA GLU A 546 37.78 -35.21 -3.40
C GLU A 546 37.21 -33.79 -3.40
N ALA A 547 36.60 -33.37 -4.51
CA ALA A 547 35.97 -32.05 -4.66
C ALA A 547 34.74 -31.88 -3.76
N ILE A 548 33.88 -32.91 -3.64
CA ILE A 548 32.66 -32.86 -2.81
C ILE A 548 32.88 -33.29 -1.35
N ASP A 549 34.11 -33.63 -0.97
CA ASP A 549 34.54 -33.98 0.39
C ASP A 549 33.76 -35.13 1.04
N ILE A 550 33.49 -36.20 0.28
CA ILE A 550 32.85 -37.42 0.80
C ILE A 550 33.91 -38.47 1.12
N GLU A 551 33.84 -39.07 2.31
CA GLU A 551 34.76 -40.14 2.71
C GLU A 551 34.57 -41.40 1.81
N PRO A 552 35.60 -41.86 1.09
CA PRO A 552 35.50 -42.95 0.11
C PRO A 552 35.55 -44.33 0.77
N GLN A 553 34.69 -44.58 1.75
CA GLN A 553 34.59 -45.85 2.48
C GLN A 553 33.15 -46.35 2.49
N LEU A 554 32.94 -47.65 2.25
CA LEU A 554 31.63 -48.27 2.36
C LEU A 554 31.40 -48.73 3.81
N ASP A 555 30.28 -48.33 4.39
CA ASP A 555 29.86 -48.80 5.71
C ASP A 555 29.49 -50.30 5.67
N ALA A 556 29.73 -51.02 6.77
CA ALA A 556 29.46 -52.46 6.86
C ALA A 556 27.97 -52.78 7.05
N GLU A 557 27.23 -51.96 7.83
CA GLU A 557 25.87 -52.31 8.29
C GLU A 557 24.73 -51.46 7.69
N GLY A 558 25.01 -50.38 6.97
CA GLY A 558 23.99 -49.52 6.35
C GLY A 558 24.39 -48.90 5.00
N VAL A 559 23.47 -48.17 4.35
CA VAL A 559 23.79 -47.37 3.14
C VAL A 559 24.27 -46.01 3.60
N ASN A 560 25.56 -45.71 3.44
CA ASN A 560 26.14 -44.42 3.80
C ASN A 560 26.14 -43.43 2.61
N ASN A 561 26.61 -42.19 2.86
CA ASN A 561 26.65 -41.14 1.84
C ASN A 561 27.48 -41.56 0.60
N TYR A 562 28.57 -42.29 0.80
CA TYR A 562 29.43 -42.76 -0.29
C TYR A 562 28.76 -43.81 -1.15
N GLU A 563 28.16 -44.84 -0.55
CA GLU A 563 27.35 -45.82 -1.28
C GLU A 563 26.22 -45.15 -2.05
N ARG A 564 25.55 -44.16 -1.44
CA ARG A 564 24.48 -43.43 -2.11
C ARG A 564 24.96 -42.63 -3.30
N LEU A 565 26.08 -41.91 -3.17
CA LEU A 565 26.73 -41.19 -4.26
C LEU A 565 27.04 -42.13 -5.43
N LEU A 566 27.67 -43.28 -5.16
CA LEU A 566 28.02 -44.26 -6.18
C LEU A 566 26.78 -44.73 -6.97
N ILE A 567 25.65 -44.94 -6.29
CA ILE A 567 24.39 -45.33 -6.94
C ILE A 567 23.81 -44.20 -7.81
N GLU A 568 23.87 -42.96 -7.36
CA GLU A 568 23.43 -41.82 -8.17
C GLU A 568 24.31 -41.65 -9.43
N LEU A 569 25.64 -41.74 -9.29
CA LEU A 569 26.56 -41.67 -10.42
C LEU A 569 26.36 -42.84 -11.39
N PHE A 570 26.21 -44.05 -10.87
CA PHE A 570 25.95 -45.27 -11.65
C PHE A 570 24.67 -45.17 -12.48
N THR A 571 23.62 -44.57 -11.92
CA THR A 571 22.34 -44.44 -12.61
C THR A 571 22.31 -43.24 -13.55
N ALA A 572 23.09 -42.18 -13.29
CA ALA A 572 23.04 -40.95 -14.07
C ALA A 572 24.02 -40.88 -15.24
N ILE A 573 25.23 -41.43 -15.10
CA ILE A 573 26.29 -41.31 -16.09
C ILE A 573 26.39 -42.58 -16.94
N ASP A 574 26.17 -42.44 -18.24
CA ASP A 574 26.32 -43.54 -19.21
C ASP A 574 27.76 -43.63 -19.73
N GLU A 575 28.69 -44.04 -18.85
CA GLU A 575 30.09 -44.24 -19.18
C GLU A 575 30.55 -45.66 -18.78
N PRO A 576 31.04 -46.49 -19.73
CA PRO A 576 31.38 -47.88 -19.45
C PRO A 576 32.42 -48.09 -18.35
N HIS A 577 33.49 -47.29 -18.32
CA HIS A 577 34.60 -47.48 -17.39
C HIS A 577 34.20 -47.13 -15.94
N LEU A 578 33.48 -46.03 -15.74
CA LEU A 578 32.89 -45.61 -14.49
C LEU A 578 31.91 -46.66 -13.99
N ARG A 579 31.07 -47.20 -14.88
CA ARG A 579 30.13 -48.28 -14.54
C ARG A 579 30.86 -49.49 -13.99
N GLU A 580 31.91 -49.96 -14.67
CA GLU A 580 32.73 -51.09 -14.21
C GLU A 580 33.41 -50.80 -12.87
N THR A 581 33.97 -49.60 -12.72
CA THR A 581 34.63 -49.16 -11.48
C THR A 581 33.67 -49.17 -10.29
N ILE A 582 32.48 -48.59 -10.46
CA ILE A 582 31.46 -48.56 -9.40
C ILE A 582 30.97 -49.97 -9.06
N ILE A 583 30.80 -50.85 -10.05
CA ILE A 583 30.43 -52.26 -9.80
C ILE A 583 31.49 -52.96 -8.94
N VAL A 584 32.77 -52.74 -9.22
CA VAL A 584 33.88 -53.32 -8.44
C VAL A 584 33.82 -52.82 -6.99
N LEU A 585 33.65 -51.51 -6.78
CA LEU A 585 33.56 -50.90 -5.45
C LEU A 585 32.38 -51.45 -4.65
N LEU A 586 31.17 -51.44 -5.22
CA LEU A 586 29.97 -51.94 -4.53
C LEU A 586 30.08 -53.44 -4.22
N ASN A 587 30.73 -54.23 -5.08
CA ASN A 587 30.92 -55.66 -4.84
C ASN A 587 31.93 -55.99 -3.73
N GLN A 588 32.76 -55.02 -3.28
CA GLN A 588 33.61 -55.22 -2.09
C GLN A 588 32.76 -55.43 -0.84
N LYS A 589 31.64 -54.71 -0.75
CA LYS A 589 30.65 -54.86 0.31
C LYS A 589 29.65 -55.98 0.04
N TYR A 590 29.19 -56.11 -1.20
CA TYR A 590 28.17 -57.06 -1.59
C TYR A 590 28.77 -58.22 -2.40
N PRO A 591 28.87 -59.45 -1.86
CA PRO A 591 29.47 -60.59 -2.56
C PRO A 591 28.81 -60.93 -3.91
N HIS A 592 27.55 -60.53 -4.08
CA HIS A 592 26.80 -60.67 -5.33
C HIS A 592 26.09 -59.37 -5.69
N HIS A 593 26.28 -58.91 -6.93
CA HIS A 593 25.64 -57.72 -7.52
C HIS A 593 24.10 -57.71 -7.36
N LYS A 594 23.47 -58.90 -7.26
CA LYS A 594 22.03 -59.05 -7.00
C LYS A 594 21.55 -58.41 -5.70
N GLN A 595 22.42 -58.30 -4.70
CA GLN A 595 22.05 -57.79 -3.38
C GLN A 595 21.82 -56.28 -3.38
N TRP A 596 22.63 -55.51 -4.10
CA TRP A 596 22.48 -54.05 -4.15
C TRP A 596 21.59 -53.59 -5.29
N VAL A 597 21.53 -54.32 -6.41
CA VAL A 597 20.61 -54.01 -7.52
C VAL A 597 19.14 -54.21 -7.15
N GLY A 598 18.83 -55.19 -6.32
CA GLY A 598 17.47 -55.45 -5.83
C GLY A 598 17.00 -54.48 -4.74
N LYS A 599 17.88 -53.65 -4.19
CA LYS A 599 17.52 -52.65 -3.17
C LYS A 599 16.82 -51.46 -3.78
N LYS A 600 16.01 -50.81 -2.94
CA LYS A 600 15.48 -49.48 -3.20
C LYS A 600 16.33 -48.43 -2.50
N TYR A 601 16.60 -47.33 -3.18
CA TYR A 601 17.32 -46.18 -2.66
C TYR A 601 16.33 -45.01 -2.69
N GLU A 602 15.82 -44.60 -1.52
CA GLU A 602 14.66 -43.68 -1.37
C GLU A 602 13.41 -44.16 -2.13
N ASP A 603 12.98 -45.39 -1.83
CA ASP A 603 11.80 -46.04 -2.40
C ASP A 603 11.82 -46.32 -3.91
N GLU A 604 12.86 -45.87 -4.62
CA GLU A 604 13.08 -46.09 -6.04
C GLU A 604 14.10 -47.19 -6.32
N SER A 605 13.84 -47.95 -7.38
CA SER A 605 14.79 -48.94 -7.88
C SER A 605 15.86 -48.28 -8.76
N ILE A 606 17.05 -48.88 -8.81
CA ILE A 606 18.14 -48.49 -9.72
C ILE A 606 17.64 -48.45 -11.18
N PHE A 607 16.77 -49.38 -11.54
CA PHE A 607 16.16 -49.45 -12.85
C PHE A 607 15.32 -48.21 -13.18
N GLN A 608 14.52 -47.73 -12.23
CA GLN A 608 13.71 -46.52 -12.38
C GLN A 608 14.59 -45.26 -12.41
N LYS A 609 15.59 -45.16 -11.53
CA LYS A 609 16.56 -44.06 -11.51
C LYS A 609 17.31 -43.93 -12.84
N SER A 610 17.77 -45.06 -13.39
CA SER A 610 18.45 -45.10 -14.69
C SER A 610 17.53 -44.67 -15.84
N ALA A 611 16.25 -45.03 -15.78
CA ALA A 611 15.26 -44.59 -16.77
C ALA A 611 14.95 -43.10 -16.70
N ARG A 612 14.86 -42.51 -15.49
CA ARG A 612 14.76 -41.05 -15.31
C ARG A 612 15.96 -40.32 -15.89
N ALA A 613 17.16 -40.81 -15.61
CA ALA A 613 18.40 -40.14 -16.01
C ALA A 613 18.77 -40.34 -17.48
N GLY A 614 18.09 -41.22 -18.21
CA GLY A 614 18.39 -41.47 -19.63
C GLY A 614 19.55 -42.44 -19.88
N ASN A 615 20.00 -43.21 -18.88
CA ASN A 615 21.20 -44.04 -18.96
C ASN A 615 20.92 -45.40 -19.64
N ILE A 616 21.06 -45.43 -20.96
CA ILE A 616 20.75 -46.61 -21.78
C ILE A 616 21.73 -47.74 -21.50
N GLY A 617 23.02 -47.46 -21.34
CA GLY A 617 24.03 -48.49 -21.07
C GLY A 617 23.84 -49.17 -19.72
N CYS A 618 23.39 -48.44 -18.69
CA CYS A 618 23.00 -49.04 -17.42
C CYS A 618 21.74 -49.91 -17.59
N LEU A 619 20.73 -49.41 -18.30
CA LEU A 619 19.50 -50.17 -18.56
C LEU A 619 19.75 -51.42 -19.42
N SER A 620 20.64 -51.37 -20.41
CA SER A 620 20.99 -52.54 -21.21
C SER A 620 21.75 -53.57 -20.38
N TRP A 621 22.70 -53.13 -19.56
CA TRP A 621 23.40 -54.01 -18.62
C TRP A 621 22.41 -54.66 -17.63
N LEU A 622 21.52 -53.87 -17.03
CA LEU A 622 20.49 -54.38 -16.12
C LEU A 622 19.56 -55.37 -16.84
N ASP A 623 19.08 -55.02 -18.05
CA ASP A 623 18.20 -55.88 -18.84
C ASP A 623 18.91 -57.15 -19.29
N GLU A 624 20.23 -57.21 -19.43
CA GLU A 624 21.03 -58.42 -19.74
C GLU A 624 21.23 -59.34 -18.53
N GLN A 625 21.51 -58.75 -17.36
CA GLN A 625 21.82 -59.51 -16.15
C GLN A 625 20.55 -60.00 -15.42
N TYR A 626 19.43 -59.31 -15.59
CA TYR A 626 18.19 -59.57 -14.87
C TYR A 626 16.97 -59.68 -15.78
N LYS A 627 15.99 -60.47 -15.35
CA LYS A 627 14.67 -60.53 -15.99
C LYS A 627 13.68 -59.79 -15.11
N PHE A 628 13.46 -58.51 -15.41
CA PHE A 628 12.55 -57.67 -14.64
C PHE A 628 11.08 -58.08 -14.86
N SER A 629 10.25 -57.83 -13.85
CA SER A 629 8.81 -58.01 -13.98
C SER A 629 8.22 -56.99 -14.94
N SER A 630 7.06 -57.33 -15.52
CA SER A 630 6.28 -56.39 -16.35
C SER A 630 5.96 -55.09 -15.60
N SER A 631 5.76 -55.14 -14.28
CA SER A 631 5.49 -53.96 -13.47
C SER A 631 6.68 -53.00 -13.37
N SER A 632 7.90 -53.50 -13.17
CA SER A 632 9.11 -52.67 -13.11
C SER A 632 9.40 -51.96 -14.45
N ILE A 633 9.18 -52.67 -15.57
CA ILE A 633 9.33 -52.10 -16.91
C ILE A 633 8.24 -51.07 -17.20
N SER A 634 7.01 -51.34 -16.78
CA SER A 634 5.90 -50.39 -16.91
C SER A 634 6.20 -49.08 -16.21
N LEU A 635 6.73 -49.14 -14.98
CA LEU A 635 7.10 -47.96 -14.21
C LEU A 635 8.27 -47.21 -14.87
N ALA A 636 9.36 -47.91 -15.21
CA ALA A 636 10.54 -47.29 -15.81
C ALA A 636 10.27 -46.65 -17.18
N ALA A 637 9.50 -47.31 -18.05
CA ALA A 637 9.13 -46.76 -19.36
C ALA A 637 8.23 -45.52 -19.23
N LEU A 638 7.32 -45.51 -18.25
CA LEU A 638 6.47 -44.34 -17.97
C LEU A 638 7.31 -43.18 -17.42
N THR A 639 8.20 -43.44 -16.47
CA THR A 639 9.14 -42.45 -15.92
C THR A 639 9.99 -41.85 -17.04
N ALA A 640 10.57 -42.67 -17.92
CA ALA A 640 11.35 -42.18 -19.06
C ALA A 640 10.54 -41.24 -19.98
N ALA A 641 9.27 -41.57 -20.25
CA ALA A 641 8.41 -40.71 -21.06
C ALA A 641 8.08 -39.38 -20.37
N GLN A 642 7.80 -39.40 -19.06
CA GLN A 642 7.54 -38.20 -18.26
C GLN A 642 8.75 -37.25 -18.22
N GLU A 643 9.94 -37.83 -18.11
CA GLU A 643 11.23 -37.13 -18.04
C GLU A 643 11.80 -36.81 -19.43
N LYS A 644 11.02 -37.05 -20.50
CA LYS A 644 11.38 -36.77 -21.90
C LYS A 644 12.64 -37.50 -22.38
N GLN A 645 12.96 -38.65 -21.78
CA GLN A 645 14.08 -39.51 -22.17
C GLN A 645 13.69 -40.42 -23.33
N TRP A 646 13.46 -39.84 -24.51
CA TRP A 646 12.89 -40.55 -25.67
C TRP A 646 13.76 -41.71 -26.17
N SER A 647 15.08 -41.60 -26.05
CA SER A 647 16.00 -42.69 -26.41
C SER A 647 15.85 -43.92 -25.50
N VAL A 648 15.50 -43.70 -24.21
CA VAL A 648 15.17 -44.79 -23.28
C VAL A 648 13.79 -45.37 -23.59
N VAL A 649 12.81 -44.54 -23.93
CA VAL A 649 11.49 -45.02 -24.41
C VAL A 649 11.67 -45.92 -25.64
N HIS A 650 12.49 -45.49 -26.62
CA HIS A 650 12.85 -46.30 -27.78
C HIS A 650 13.53 -47.62 -27.39
N PHE A 651 14.46 -47.61 -26.42
CA PHE A 651 15.07 -48.83 -25.89
C PHE A 651 14.01 -49.80 -25.33
N PHE A 652 13.06 -49.33 -24.51
CA PHE A 652 12.01 -50.19 -23.96
C PHE A 652 11.09 -50.75 -25.04
N CYS A 653 10.76 -49.93 -26.03
CA CYS A 653 9.89 -50.31 -27.13
C CYS A 653 10.58 -51.34 -28.05
N GLU A 654 11.80 -51.10 -28.54
CA GLU A 654 12.47 -51.94 -29.55
C GLU A 654 13.49 -52.93 -29.00
N LYS A 655 14.33 -52.55 -28.03
CA LYS A 655 15.50 -53.34 -27.62
C LYS A 655 15.31 -54.21 -26.38
N SER A 656 14.51 -53.76 -25.40
CA SER A 656 14.26 -54.49 -24.15
C SER A 656 13.72 -55.91 -24.38
N ARG A 657 14.21 -56.88 -23.60
CA ARG A 657 13.79 -58.30 -23.67
C ARG A 657 12.31 -58.49 -23.33
N VAL A 658 11.75 -57.64 -22.46
CA VAL A 658 10.32 -57.63 -22.10
C VAL A 658 9.71 -56.29 -22.51
N LYS A 659 8.62 -56.35 -23.27
CA LYS A 659 7.97 -55.15 -23.83
C LYS A 659 6.94 -54.57 -22.86
N PRO A 660 6.76 -53.23 -22.84
CA PRO A 660 5.70 -52.60 -22.06
C PRO A 660 4.32 -53.12 -22.50
N PRO A 661 3.38 -53.30 -21.57
CA PRO A 661 2.01 -53.68 -21.89
C PRO A 661 1.27 -52.54 -22.60
N GLN A 662 0.18 -52.88 -23.29
CA GLN A 662 -0.55 -51.96 -24.17
C GLN A 662 -1.07 -50.69 -23.48
N ASN A 663 -1.53 -50.80 -22.22
CA ASN A 663 -1.96 -49.64 -21.43
C ASN A 663 -0.83 -48.64 -21.15
N ILE A 664 0.41 -49.11 -21.04
CA ILE A 664 1.59 -48.24 -20.84
C ILE A 664 1.98 -47.61 -22.17
N LEU A 665 1.93 -48.35 -23.28
CA LEU A 665 2.13 -47.78 -24.61
C LEU A 665 1.10 -46.69 -24.94
N ASP A 666 -0.16 -46.86 -24.51
CA ASP A 666 -1.21 -45.83 -24.62
C ASP A 666 -0.82 -44.53 -23.87
N ASN A 667 -0.27 -44.65 -22.66
CA ASN A 667 0.20 -43.48 -21.89
C ASN A 667 1.44 -42.84 -22.53
N ILE A 668 2.38 -43.64 -23.03
CA ILE A 668 3.57 -43.14 -23.73
C ILE A 668 3.16 -42.39 -24.99
N LEU A 669 2.20 -42.90 -25.77
CA LEU A 669 1.68 -42.22 -26.95
C LEU A 669 1.09 -40.85 -26.61
N LEU A 670 0.33 -40.76 -25.52
CA LEU A 670 -0.23 -39.50 -25.03
C LEU A 670 0.87 -38.48 -24.67
N ILE A 671 1.89 -38.92 -23.92
CA ILE A 671 2.99 -38.06 -23.47
C ILE A 671 3.88 -37.64 -24.66
N ALA A 672 4.15 -38.55 -25.59
CA ALA A 672 4.90 -38.26 -26.81
C ALA A 672 4.16 -37.24 -27.69
N ALA A 673 2.85 -37.39 -27.86
CA ALA A 673 2.04 -36.45 -28.62
C ALA A 673 1.97 -35.06 -27.96
N GLU A 674 1.91 -35.02 -26.63
CA GLU A 674 1.94 -33.78 -25.84
C GLU A 674 3.25 -33.01 -25.99
N ASN A 675 4.38 -33.70 -26.14
CA ASN A 675 5.71 -33.08 -26.24
C ASN A 675 6.20 -32.96 -27.70
N GLY A 676 5.42 -33.39 -28.68
CA GLY A 676 5.78 -33.29 -30.09
C GLY A 676 6.81 -34.31 -30.57
N GLU A 677 7.00 -35.42 -29.84
CA GLU A 677 7.99 -36.44 -30.19
C GLU A 677 7.49 -37.33 -31.34
N GLU A 678 7.76 -36.89 -32.57
CA GLU A 678 7.30 -37.55 -33.79
C GLU A 678 7.86 -38.97 -33.95
N THR A 679 9.10 -39.23 -33.53
CA THR A 679 9.76 -40.52 -33.76
C THR A 679 9.06 -41.64 -32.98
N VAL A 680 8.78 -41.39 -31.69
CA VAL A 680 8.08 -42.34 -30.81
C VAL A 680 6.63 -42.54 -31.27
N VAL A 681 5.94 -41.46 -31.68
CA VAL A 681 4.57 -41.57 -32.20
C VAL A 681 4.52 -42.45 -33.45
N LYS A 682 5.45 -42.27 -34.40
CA LYS A 682 5.57 -43.10 -35.61
C LYS A 682 5.88 -44.55 -35.26
N GLU A 683 6.89 -44.76 -34.43
CA GLU A 683 7.34 -46.08 -34.03
C GLU A 683 6.22 -46.89 -33.35
N LEU A 684 5.46 -46.26 -32.46
CA LEU A 684 4.30 -46.90 -31.85
C LEU A 684 3.21 -47.19 -32.89
N SER A 685 2.92 -46.24 -33.77
CA SER A 685 1.86 -46.37 -34.78
C SER A 685 2.12 -47.46 -35.83
N ASP A 686 3.38 -47.71 -36.19
CA ASP A 686 3.78 -48.70 -37.18
C ASP A 686 3.82 -50.15 -36.63
N ARG A 687 3.67 -50.33 -35.31
CA ARG A 687 3.73 -51.65 -34.67
C ARG A 687 2.51 -52.50 -34.97
N LYS A 688 2.72 -53.62 -35.67
CA LYS A 688 1.68 -54.63 -35.97
C LYS A 688 0.92 -55.16 -34.75
N LYS A 689 1.55 -55.20 -33.56
CA LYS A 689 0.96 -55.75 -32.32
C LYS A 689 0.34 -54.69 -31.41
N TYR A 690 0.47 -53.40 -31.74
CA TYR A 690 -0.09 -52.30 -30.95
C TYR A 690 -1.33 -51.74 -31.65
N HIS A 691 -2.45 -51.71 -30.93
CA HIS A 691 -3.73 -51.22 -31.44
C HIS A 691 -4.31 -50.22 -30.43
N PRO A 692 -3.94 -48.93 -30.50
CA PRO A 692 -4.44 -47.93 -29.57
C PRO A 692 -5.96 -47.83 -29.64
N LYS A 693 -6.61 -47.67 -28.48
CA LYS A 693 -8.06 -47.42 -28.44
C LYS A 693 -8.36 -46.06 -29.10
N GLN A 694 -9.51 -45.92 -29.76
CA GLN A 694 -9.92 -44.65 -30.40
C GLN A 694 -9.83 -43.44 -29.45
N ARG A 695 -10.23 -43.62 -28.18
CA ARG A 695 -10.15 -42.57 -27.16
C ARG A 695 -8.71 -42.08 -26.94
N VAL A 696 -7.71 -42.96 -27.02
CA VAL A 696 -6.29 -42.61 -26.83
C VAL A 696 -5.79 -41.82 -28.04
N ILE A 697 -6.19 -42.19 -29.25
CA ILE A 697 -5.88 -41.40 -30.47
C ILE A 697 -6.49 -40.01 -30.38
N ASP A 698 -7.79 -39.92 -30.07
CA ASP A 698 -8.50 -38.64 -29.99
C ASP A 698 -7.87 -37.71 -28.94
N LEU A 699 -7.48 -38.25 -27.77
CA LEU A 699 -6.79 -37.49 -26.72
C LEU A 699 -5.35 -37.11 -27.10
N SER A 700 -4.61 -38.00 -27.76
CA SER A 700 -3.24 -37.73 -28.22
C SER A 700 -3.24 -36.63 -29.27
N PHE A 701 -4.20 -36.67 -30.20
CA PHE A 701 -4.43 -35.64 -31.18
C PHE A 701 -4.79 -34.30 -30.52
N GLU A 702 -5.72 -34.30 -29.55
CA GLU A 702 -6.09 -33.08 -28.83
C GLU A 702 -4.88 -32.44 -28.14
N LYS A 703 -4.04 -33.23 -27.44
CA LYS A 703 -2.81 -32.74 -26.80
C LYS A 703 -1.81 -32.16 -27.80
N ALA A 704 -1.58 -32.86 -28.91
CA ALA A 704 -0.67 -32.38 -29.97
C ALA A 704 -1.16 -31.05 -30.58
N VAL A 705 -2.47 -30.87 -30.74
CA VAL A 705 -3.05 -29.60 -31.20
C VAL A 705 -2.90 -28.51 -30.14
N ILE A 706 -3.24 -28.77 -28.87
CA ILE A 706 -3.10 -27.76 -27.80
C ILE A 706 -1.68 -27.17 -27.78
N ASN A 707 -0.66 -28.02 -27.93
CA ASN A 707 0.75 -27.62 -27.91
C ASN A 707 1.35 -27.27 -29.28
N GLY A 708 0.57 -27.32 -30.36
CA GLY A 708 0.97 -26.83 -31.69
C GLY A 708 1.92 -27.74 -32.47
N HIS A 709 1.98 -29.03 -32.17
CA HIS A 709 2.89 -29.99 -32.80
C HIS A 709 2.37 -30.51 -34.15
N ILE A 710 2.59 -29.74 -35.22
CA ILE A 710 2.03 -30.01 -36.56
C ILE A 710 2.38 -31.38 -37.15
N GLU A 711 3.62 -31.84 -37.02
CA GLU A 711 4.03 -33.12 -37.63
C GLU A 711 3.37 -34.32 -36.94
N VAL A 712 3.21 -34.28 -35.62
CA VAL A 712 2.43 -35.27 -34.87
C VAL A 712 0.96 -35.23 -35.29
N VAL A 713 0.37 -34.04 -35.42
CA VAL A 713 -1.02 -33.86 -35.89
C VAL A 713 -1.22 -34.46 -37.29
N LYS A 714 -0.29 -34.21 -38.23
CA LYS A 714 -0.32 -34.78 -39.58
C LYS A 714 -0.25 -36.31 -39.53
N HIS A 715 0.66 -36.85 -38.73
CA HIS A 715 0.85 -38.28 -38.64
C HIS A 715 -0.41 -38.98 -38.07
N LEU A 716 -0.94 -38.49 -36.95
CA LEU A 716 -2.14 -39.04 -36.32
C LEU A 716 -3.37 -38.97 -37.25
N THR A 717 -3.54 -37.86 -38.00
CA THR A 717 -4.65 -37.69 -38.95
C THR A 717 -4.58 -38.65 -40.13
N ASN A 718 -3.38 -39.07 -40.54
CA ASN A 718 -3.15 -39.96 -41.67
C ASN A 718 -3.06 -41.46 -41.30
N LEU A 719 -3.44 -41.86 -40.08
CA LEU A 719 -3.38 -43.26 -39.64
C LEU A 719 -4.37 -44.15 -40.42
N PRO A 720 -3.93 -45.30 -40.99
CA PRO A 720 -4.73 -46.10 -41.91
C PRO A 720 -5.90 -46.86 -41.27
N LYS A 721 -5.92 -47.06 -39.95
CA LYS A 721 -6.96 -47.86 -39.24
C LYS A 721 -7.62 -47.15 -38.05
N SER A 722 -7.10 -46.01 -37.62
CA SER A 722 -7.46 -45.37 -36.35
C SER A 722 -7.12 -43.88 -36.38
N ALA A 723 -7.66 -43.15 -37.37
CA ALA A 723 -7.58 -41.70 -37.42
C ALA A 723 -8.50 -41.05 -36.36
N PRO A 724 -8.22 -39.82 -35.91
CA PRO A 724 -9.08 -39.07 -35.01
C PRO A 724 -10.51 -38.90 -35.56
N SER A 725 -11.50 -38.93 -34.68
CA SER A 725 -12.89 -38.74 -35.08
C SER A 725 -13.13 -37.35 -35.70
N ILE A 726 -14.02 -37.23 -36.69
CA ILE A 726 -14.33 -35.94 -37.35
C ILE A 726 -14.70 -34.84 -36.34
N PRO A 727 -15.55 -35.08 -35.32
CA PRO A 727 -15.81 -34.08 -34.28
C PRO A 727 -14.56 -33.65 -33.53
N MET A 728 -13.61 -34.56 -33.31
CA MET A 728 -12.33 -34.25 -32.68
C MET A 728 -11.43 -33.40 -33.59
N ILE A 729 -11.37 -33.68 -34.90
CA ILE A 729 -10.66 -32.84 -35.88
C ILE A 729 -11.24 -31.42 -35.90
N VAL A 730 -12.57 -31.27 -35.87
CA VAL A 730 -13.25 -29.97 -35.77
C VAL A 730 -12.95 -29.27 -34.45
N LYS A 731 -12.95 -30.00 -33.33
CA LYS A 731 -12.54 -29.45 -32.02
C LYS A 731 -11.10 -28.95 -32.07
N GLY A 732 -10.18 -29.75 -32.62
CA GLY A 732 -8.78 -29.39 -32.83
C GLY A 732 -8.62 -28.12 -33.66
N PHE A 733 -9.35 -27.99 -34.77
CA PHE A 733 -9.34 -26.76 -35.57
C PHE A 733 -9.71 -25.52 -34.74
N ASN A 734 -10.78 -25.60 -33.95
CA ASN A 734 -11.19 -24.46 -33.11
C ASN A 734 -10.15 -24.12 -32.02
N ILE A 735 -9.47 -25.13 -31.45
CA ILE A 735 -8.37 -24.93 -30.50
C ILE A 735 -7.20 -24.23 -31.20
N ALA A 736 -6.79 -24.71 -32.37
CA ALA A 736 -5.68 -24.15 -33.14
C ALA A 736 -5.93 -22.68 -33.51
N VAL A 737 -7.15 -22.31 -33.94
CA VAL A 737 -7.51 -20.91 -34.21
C VAL A 737 -7.45 -20.06 -32.95
N ARG A 738 -8.02 -20.52 -31.83
CA ARG A 738 -7.97 -19.78 -30.55
C ARG A 738 -6.54 -19.54 -30.07
N ASN A 739 -5.66 -20.53 -30.22
CA ASN A 739 -4.25 -20.47 -29.82
C ASN A 739 -3.34 -19.84 -30.89
N ASN A 740 -3.89 -19.27 -31.96
CA ASN A 740 -3.16 -18.64 -33.04
C ASN A 740 -2.15 -19.55 -33.79
N GLN A 741 -2.43 -20.85 -33.85
CA GLN A 741 -1.57 -21.86 -34.50
C GLN A 741 -1.92 -22.01 -35.98
N ILE A 742 -1.46 -21.06 -36.80
CA ILE A 742 -1.82 -20.93 -38.22
C ILE A 742 -1.60 -22.25 -39.00
N ALA A 743 -0.41 -22.86 -38.88
CA ALA A 743 -0.06 -24.04 -39.66
C ALA A 743 -0.94 -25.27 -39.33
N VAL A 744 -1.26 -25.46 -38.03
CA VAL A 744 -2.15 -26.55 -37.57
C VAL A 744 -3.58 -26.29 -38.03
N ALA A 745 -4.09 -25.07 -37.85
CA ALA A 745 -5.44 -24.69 -38.24
C ALA A 745 -5.67 -24.90 -39.75
N LEU A 746 -4.73 -24.48 -40.60
CA LEU A 746 -4.84 -24.68 -42.05
C LEU A 746 -4.78 -26.14 -42.46
N TYR A 747 -3.86 -26.92 -41.86
CA TYR A 747 -3.78 -28.34 -42.15
C TYR A 747 -5.10 -29.04 -41.80
N LEU A 748 -5.66 -28.77 -40.62
CA LEU A 748 -6.93 -29.37 -40.20
C LEU A 748 -8.10 -28.92 -41.07
N ALA A 749 -8.18 -27.63 -41.42
CA ALA A 749 -9.21 -27.12 -42.31
C ALA A 749 -9.16 -27.75 -43.72
N GLY A 750 -7.95 -28.08 -44.20
CA GLY A 750 -7.68 -28.74 -45.47
C GLY A 750 -7.66 -30.28 -45.43
N SER A 751 -7.87 -30.91 -44.27
CA SER A 751 -7.71 -32.37 -44.11
C SER A 751 -8.95 -33.20 -44.48
N VAL A 752 -10.16 -32.75 -44.11
CA VAL A 752 -11.40 -33.52 -44.29
C VAL A 752 -12.53 -32.63 -44.84
N PRO A 753 -13.13 -32.93 -46.00
CA PRO A 753 -14.34 -32.27 -46.47
C PRO A 753 -15.53 -32.64 -45.55
N SER A 754 -16.03 -31.70 -44.76
CA SER A 754 -17.14 -31.94 -43.83
C SER A 754 -17.98 -30.67 -43.63
N PRO A 755 -19.32 -30.74 -43.65
CA PRO A 755 -20.17 -29.59 -43.33
C PRO A 755 -19.89 -29.01 -41.94
N GLN A 756 -19.53 -29.86 -40.98
CA GLN A 756 -19.15 -29.43 -39.63
C GLN A 756 -17.84 -28.65 -39.63
N MET A 757 -16.87 -29.06 -40.46
CA MET A 757 -15.61 -28.35 -40.63
C MET A 757 -15.81 -27.03 -41.35
N ALA A 758 -16.60 -27.01 -42.43
CA ALA A 758 -16.94 -25.75 -43.12
C ALA A 758 -17.58 -24.73 -42.16
N GLY A 759 -18.57 -25.14 -41.36
CA GLY A 759 -19.15 -24.26 -40.34
C GLY A 759 -18.17 -23.85 -39.23
N ALA A 760 -17.18 -24.69 -38.91
CA ALA A 760 -16.12 -24.33 -37.97
C ALA A 760 -15.12 -23.34 -38.57
N VAL A 761 -14.72 -23.52 -39.84
CA VAL A 761 -13.88 -22.58 -40.59
C VAL A 761 -14.53 -21.21 -40.69
N GLU A 762 -15.84 -21.13 -40.92
CA GLU A 762 -16.57 -19.86 -40.87
C GLU A 762 -16.47 -19.21 -39.48
N ARG A 763 -16.71 -19.96 -38.39
CA ARG A 763 -16.52 -19.45 -37.01
C ARG A 763 -15.09 -19.03 -36.74
N GLY A 764 -14.13 -19.80 -37.23
CA GLY A 764 -12.70 -19.53 -37.11
C GLY A 764 -12.26 -18.27 -37.86
N LEU A 765 -12.90 -17.96 -39.00
CA LEU A 765 -12.68 -16.72 -39.73
C LEU A 765 -13.02 -15.51 -38.87
N PHE A 766 -14.17 -15.51 -38.17
CA PHE A 766 -14.53 -14.42 -37.26
C PHE A 766 -13.54 -14.29 -36.11
N GLN A 767 -13.16 -15.42 -35.50
CA GLN A 767 -12.18 -15.42 -34.42
C GLN A 767 -10.82 -14.85 -34.89
N ALA A 768 -10.40 -15.16 -36.11
CA ALA A 768 -9.16 -14.63 -36.68
C ALA A 768 -9.23 -13.12 -36.92
N VAL A 769 -10.39 -12.58 -37.30
CA VAL A 769 -10.61 -11.13 -37.41
C VAL A 769 -10.50 -10.46 -36.03
N MET A 770 -11.17 -11.01 -35.01
CA MET A 770 -11.11 -10.51 -33.62
C MET A 770 -9.69 -10.53 -33.03
N GLN A 771 -8.86 -11.46 -33.48
CA GLN A 771 -7.46 -11.60 -33.06
C GLN A 771 -6.48 -10.76 -33.90
N ASN A 772 -6.98 -10.00 -34.87
CA ASN A 772 -6.18 -9.27 -35.86
C ASN A 772 -5.15 -10.15 -36.60
N ASN A 773 -5.54 -11.38 -36.97
CA ASN A 773 -4.66 -12.28 -37.70
C ASN A 773 -4.94 -12.26 -39.21
N LEU A 774 -4.35 -11.27 -39.89
CA LEU A 774 -4.42 -11.11 -41.34
C LEU A 774 -3.97 -12.35 -42.13
N ALA A 775 -2.90 -13.02 -41.69
CA ALA A 775 -2.35 -14.18 -42.38
C ALA A 775 -3.34 -15.36 -42.39
N LEU A 776 -3.93 -15.66 -41.23
CA LEU A 776 -4.93 -16.72 -41.09
C LEU A 776 -6.20 -16.40 -41.86
N VAL A 777 -6.68 -15.15 -41.81
CA VAL A 777 -7.85 -14.71 -42.60
C VAL A 777 -7.64 -14.98 -44.09
N ASN A 778 -6.50 -14.53 -44.63
CA ASN A 778 -6.18 -14.69 -46.05
C ASN A 778 -6.11 -16.16 -46.45
N GLN A 779 -5.47 -16.98 -45.62
CA GLN A 779 -5.27 -18.39 -45.91
C GLN A 779 -6.58 -19.18 -45.78
N LEU A 780 -7.43 -18.91 -44.78
CA LEU A 780 -8.76 -19.52 -44.64
C LEU A 780 -9.65 -19.20 -45.86
N CYS A 781 -9.63 -17.95 -46.35
CA CYS A 781 -10.37 -17.55 -47.55
C CYS A 781 -9.84 -18.18 -48.85
N SER A 782 -8.60 -18.66 -48.86
CA SER A 782 -7.95 -19.32 -50.00
C SER A 782 -8.03 -20.86 -49.99
N LEU A 783 -8.68 -21.46 -48.98
CA LEU A 783 -8.71 -22.92 -48.83
C LEU A 783 -9.34 -23.63 -50.03
N PRO A 784 -8.76 -24.75 -50.50
CA PRO A 784 -9.29 -25.52 -51.63
C PRO A 784 -10.57 -26.30 -51.27
N ILE A 785 -10.70 -26.73 -50.01
CA ILE A 785 -11.87 -27.40 -49.45
C ILE A 785 -12.33 -26.66 -48.19
N ASN A 786 -13.61 -26.78 -47.81
CA ASN A 786 -14.21 -26.07 -46.66
C ASN A 786 -14.06 -24.53 -46.72
N LYS A 787 -13.92 -23.96 -47.92
CA LYS A 787 -13.83 -22.51 -48.14
C LYS A 787 -15.02 -21.78 -47.48
N PRO A 788 -14.80 -20.67 -46.73
CA PRO A 788 -15.89 -19.88 -46.17
C PRO A 788 -16.93 -19.48 -47.21
N SER A 789 -18.21 -19.56 -46.86
CA SER A 789 -19.27 -19.05 -47.74
C SER A 789 -19.17 -17.53 -47.91
N THR A 790 -19.77 -17.01 -48.98
CA THR A 790 -19.89 -15.56 -49.18
C THR A 790 -20.55 -14.89 -47.97
N ALA A 791 -21.62 -15.49 -47.43
CA ALA A 791 -22.31 -15.06 -46.20
C ALA A 791 -21.39 -14.92 -44.97
N ALA A 792 -20.42 -15.81 -44.81
CA ALA A 792 -19.43 -15.70 -43.72
C ALA A 792 -18.41 -14.58 -43.98
N ILE A 793 -17.95 -14.43 -45.23
CA ILE A 793 -17.05 -13.33 -45.62
C ILE A 793 -17.73 -11.96 -45.40
N TYR A 794 -19.01 -11.83 -45.73
CA TYR A 794 -19.79 -10.60 -45.45
C TYR A 794 -19.76 -10.22 -43.97
N ARG A 795 -20.08 -11.18 -43.10
CA ARG A 795 -20.09 -10.93 -41.66
C ARG A 795 -18.68 -10.65 -41.14
N ALA A 796 -17.64 -11.27 -41.71
CA ALA A 796 -16.25 -11.04 -41.30
C ALA A 796 -15.80 -9.61 -41.65
N VAL A 797 -16.30 -9.06 -42.77
CA VAL A 797 -16.16 -7.64 -43.12
C VAL A 797 -16.85 -6.74 -42.09
N GLU A 798 -18.07 -7.08 -41.66
CA GLU A 798 -18.78 -6.33 -40.61
C GLU A 798 -17.99 -6.33 -39.29
N GLU A 799 -17.45 -7.49 -38.90
CA GLU A 799 -16.64 -7.62 -37.69
C GLU A 799 -15.33 -6.84 -37.77
N ALA A 800 -14.64 -6.85 -38.92
CA ALA A 800 -13.42 -6.07 -39.13
C ALA A 800 -13.67 -4.56 -38.99
N ILE A 801 -14.87 -4.09 -39.39
CA ILE A 801 -15.27 -2.70 -39.20
C ILE A 801 -15.54 -2.39 -37.73
N LEU A 802 -16.19 -3.31 -37.01
CA LEU A 802 -16.48 -3.18 -35.58
C LEU A 802 -15.21 -3.21 -34.71
N THR A 803 -14.15 -3.85 -35.18
CA THR A 803 -12.87 -4.00 -34.47
C THR A 803 -11.78 -3.02 -34.90
N ASP A 804 -12.06 -2.11 -35.84
CA ASP A 804 -11.10 -1.15 -36.42
C ASP A 804 -9.93 -1.78 -37.19
N GLU A 805 -10.11 -2.99 -37.74
CA GLU A 805 -9.05 -3.76 -38.40
C GLU A 805 -8.98 -3.49 -39.91
N ILE A 806 -8.34 -2.36 -40.26
CA ILE A 806 -8.25 -1.82 -41.62
C ILE A 806 -7.53 -2.75 -42.59
N ASP A 807 -6.42 -3.36 -42.20
CA ASP A 807 -5.62 -4.21 -43.10
C ASP A 807 -6.36 -5.50 -43.48
N ILE A 808 -7.11 -6.06 -42.51
CA ILE A 808 -7.99 -7.21 -42.73
C ILE A 808 -9.15 -6.83 -43.64
N LEU A 809 -9.79 -5.69 -43.38
CA LEU A 809 -10.86 -5.16 -44.23
C LEU A 809 -10.37 -4.96 -45.68
N GLN A 810 -9.19 -4.38 -45.86
CA GLN A 810 -8.58 -4.17 -47.18
C GLN A 810 -8.28 -5.50 -47.86
N SER A 811 -7.78 -6.50 -47.14
CA SER A 811 -7.52 -7.82 -47.72
C SER A 811 -8.80 -8.53 -48.15
N LEU A 812 -9.81 -8.59 -47.27
CA LEU A 812 -11.11 -9.16 -47.59
C LEU A 812 -11.78 -8.46 -48.77
N SER A 813 -11.58 -7.14 -48.92
CA SER A 813 -12.09 -6.35 -50.05
C SER A 813 -11.50 -6.74 -51.41
N SER A 814 -10.29 -7.30 -51.41
CA SER A 814 -9.55 -7.64 -52.63
C SER A 814 -9.86 -9.04 -53.17
N LEU A 815 -10.62 -9.86 -52.44
CA LEU A 815 -10.93 -11.22 -52.84
C LEU A 815 -11.89 -11.25 -54.06
N PRO A 816 -11.67 -12.12 -55.06
CA PRO A 816 -12.55 -12.24 -56.20
C PRO A 816 -13.92 -12.78 -55.77
N GLY A 817 -14.99 -12.04 -56.08
CA GLY A 817 -16.35 -12.32 -55.59
C GLY A 817 -16.62 -11.80 -54.16
N ALA A 818 -15.70 -11.00 -53.59
CA ALA A 818 -15.89 -10.31 -52.33
C ALA A 818 -17.09 -9.37 -52.42
N PRO A 819 -18.05 -9.48 -51.50
CA PRO A 819 -19.26 -8.73 -51.64
C PRO A 819 -19.29 -7.58 -50.65
N ILE A 820 -18.45 -6.59 -50.89
CA ILE A 820 -18.65 -5.32 -50.21
C ILE A 820 -19.88 -4.68 -50.83
N THR A 821 -20.97 -4.63 -50.07
CA THR A 821 -22.19 -3.95 -50.51
C THR A 821 -22.21 -2.53 -49.99
N GLN A 822 -23.01 -1.69 -50.65
CA GLN A 822 -23.33 -0.36 -50.15
C GLN A 822 -23.87 -0.39 -48.71
N LYS A 823 -24.59 -1.46 -48.33
CA LYS A 823 -25.09 -1.66 -46.97
C LYS A 823 -23.95 -1.80 -45.97
N ASN A 824 -22.92 -2.60 -46.25
CA ASN A 824 -21.77 -2.75 -45.34
C ASN A 824 -21.04 -1.43 -45.11
N VAL A 825 -20.89 -0.60 -46.15
CA VAL A 825 -20.26 0.72 -46.02
C VAL A 825 -21.11 1.66 -45.16
N ASN A 826 -22.43 1.67 -45.38
CA ASN A 826 -23.33 2.54 -44.62
C ASN A 826 -23.43 2.13 -43.16
N ASP A 827 -23.70 0.86 -42.88
CA ASP A 827 -23.83 0.31 -41.52
C ASP A 827 -22.47 0.38 -40.81
N GLY A 828 -21.39 0.10 -41.53
CA GLY A 828 -20.03 0.18 -41.03
C GLY A 828 -19.60 1.60 -40.66
N LEU A 829 -19.95 2.61 -41.45
CA LEU A 829 -19.68 4.01 -41.11
C LEU A 829 -20.39 4.41 -39.81
N ILE A 830 -21.64 4.00 -39.64
CA ILE A 830 -22.43 4.27 -38.43
C ILE A 830 -21.83 3.51 -37.23
N ALA A 831 -21.51 2.23 -37.39
CA ALA A 831 -20.95 1.40 -36.35
C ALA A 831 -19.55 1.89 -35.90
N ALA A 832 -18.68 2.24 -36.84
CA ALA A 832 -17.38 2.85 -36.56
C ALA A 832 -17.53 4.17 -35.79
N THR A 833 -18.57 4.96 -36.08
CA THR A 833 -18.87 6.19 -35.33
C THR A 833 -19.29 5.87 -33.89
N LYS A 834 -20.22 4.92 -33.71
CA LYS A 834 -20.68 4.48 -32.38
C LYS A 834 -19.55 3.92 -31.52
N SER A 835 -18.66 3.16 -32.12
CA SER A 835 -17.47 2.59 -31.48
C SER A 835 -16.28 3.56 -31.42
N LYS A 836 -16.43 4.81 -31.88
CA LYS A 836 -15.42 5.88 -31.83
C LYS A 836 -14.13 5.57 -32.60
N HIS A 837 -14.19 4.74 -33.63
CA HIS A 837 -13.06 4.31 -34.46
C HIS A 837 -12.69 5.36 -35.52
N LEU A 838 -11.93 6.37 -35.09
CA LEU A 838 -11.48 7.47 -35.96
C LEU A 838 -10.66 6.99 -37.17
N ARG A 839 -9.86 5.93 -37.01
CA ARG A 839 -9.04 5.38 -38.10
C ARG A 839 -9.91 4.74 -39.18
N MET A 840 -10.89 3.91 -38.80
CA MET A 840 -11.88 3.38 -39.73
C MET A 840 -12.65 4.49 -40.47
N LEU A 841 -13.07 5.56 -39.77
CA LEU A 841 -13.72 6.72 -40.42
C LEU A 841 -12.82 7.42 -41.43
N GLN A 842 -11.53 7.59 -41.11
CA GLN A 842 -10.54 8.12 -42.05
C GLN A 842 -10.33 7.17 -43.24
N PHE A 843 -10.37 5.85 -43.01
CA PHE A 843 -10.20 4.86 -44.05
C PHE A 843 -11.36 4.83 -45.06
N PHE A 844 -12.60 5.08 -44.62
CA PHE A 844 -13.76 5.15 -45.54
C PHE A 844 -13.58 6.17 -46.69
N HIS A 845 -12.69 7.16 -46.54
CA HIS A 845 -12.34 8.11 -47.61
C HIS A 845 -11.57 7.48 -48.79
N ARG A 846 -10.89 6.37 -48.54
CA ARG A 846 -10.08 5.62 -49.51
C ARG A 846 -10.78 4.35 -49.97
N PHE A 847 -12.02 4.13 -49.51
CA PHE A 847 -12.77 2.93 -49.79
C PHE A 847 -13.35 2.98 -51.21
N PRO A 848 -13.44 1.84 -51.93
CA PRO A 848 -13.90 1.85 -53.33
C PRO A 848 -15.36 2.30 -53.53
N ILE A 849 -16.18 2.24 -52.49
CA ILE A 849 -17.60 2.58 -52.52
C ILE A 849 -17.87 3.71 -51.52
N ALA A 850 -18.38 4.83 -52.03
CA ALA A 850 -18.75 6.00 -51.23
C ALA A 850 -19.93 5.72 -50.29
N PRO A 851 -19.93 6.18 -49.03
CA PRO A 851 -21.12 6.15 -48.18
C PRO A 851 -22.29 6.95 -48.78
N GLN A 852 -23.52 6.51 -48.51
CA GLN A 852 -24.71 7.26 -48.93
C GLN A 852 -25.06 8.38 -47.96
N SER A 853 -25.78 9.39 -48.46
CA SER A 853 -26.17 10.57 -47.69
C SER A 853 -26.95 10.26 -46.41
N HIS A 854 -27.76 9.19 -46.38
CA HIS A 854 -28.47 8.83 -45.15
C HIS A 854 -27.53 8.34 -44.05
N ALA A 855 -26.48 7.59 -44.41
CA ALA A 855 -25.49 7.08 -43.46
C ALA A 855 -24.58 8.20 -42.96
N LEU A 856 -24.20 9.14 -43.85
CA LEU A 856 -23.48 10.36 -43.48
C LEU A 856 -24.28 11.22 -42.49
N ASP A 857 -25.58 11.40 -42.75
CA ASP A 857 -26.45 12.17 -41.87
C ASP A 857 -26.62 11.53 -40.50
N GLN A 858 -26.83 10.21 -40.46
CA GLN A 858 -26.99 9.48 -39.21
C GLN A 858 -25.67 9.45 -38.44
N GLY A 859 -24.56 9.13 -39.10
CA GLY A 859 -23.24 9.14 -38.49
C GLY A 859 -22.85 10.52 -37.95
N LEU A 860 -23.16 11.61 -38.67
CA LEU A 860 -22.95 12.97 -38.18
C LEU A 860 -23.72 13.23 -36.87
N LEU A 861 -24.99 12.84 -36.81
CA LEU A 861 -25.80 13.01 -35.60
C LEU A 861 -25.28 12.17 -34.44
N GLU A 862 -24.92 10.91 -34.69
CA GLU A 862 -24.30 10.03 -33.67
C GLU A 862 -22.99 10.63 -33.15
N ALA A 863 -22.15 11.18 -34.02
CA ALA A 863 -20.90 11.85 -33.61
C ALA A 863 -21.16 13.09 -32.72
N VAL A 864 -22.25 13.83 -32.97
CA VAL A 864 -22.67 14.96 -32.12
C VAL A 864 -23.21 14.47 -30.77
N TYR A 865 -24.01 13.40 -30.74
CA TYR A 865 -24.48 12.80 -29.48
C TYR A 865 -23.33 12.25 -28.63
N LEU A 866 -22.25 11.80 -29.27
CA LEU A 866 -21.01 11.40 -28.60
C LEU A 866 -20.15 12.59 -28.17
N GLU A 867 -20.53 13.83 -28.49
CA GLU A 867 -19.82 15.08 -28.19
C GLU A 867 -18.39 15.17 -28.73
N ARG A 868 -18.09 14.45 -29.82
CA ARG A 868 -16.73 14.27 -30.35
C ARG A 868 -16.50 15.07 -31.63
N ILE A 869 -15.93 16.26 -31.49
CA ILE A 869 -15.65 17.20 -32.61
C ILE A 869 -14.74 16.61 -33.69
N ASP A 870 -13.81 15.73 -33.33
CA ASP A 870 -12.91 15.04 -34.24
C ASP A 870 -13.65 14.06 -35.18
N LEU A 871 -14.66 13.36 -34.67
CA LEU A 871 -15.53 12.47 -35.44
C LEU A 871 -16.45 13.31 -36.33
N VAL A 872 -17.05 14.38 -35.77
CA VAL A 872 -17.83 15.36 -36.52
C VAL A 872 -17.02 15.93 -37.69
N HIS A 873 -15.75 16.29 -37.45
CA HIS A 873 -14.84 16.78 -38.49
C HIS A 873 -14.67 15.79 -39.64
N GLN A 874 -14.57 14.49 -39.37
CA GLN A 874 -14.41 13.48 -40.43
C GLN A 874 -15.56 13.46 -41.44
N PHE A 875 -16.80 13.69 -41.01
CA PHE A 875 -17.94 13.72 -41.94
C PHE A 875 -17.87 14.86 -42.96
N PHE A 876 -17.07 15.90 -42.70
CA PHE A 876 -16.85 17.02 -43.61
C PHE A 876 -15.55 16.91 -44.41
N THR A 877 -14.71 15.90 -44.15
CA THR A 877 -13.50 15.63 -44.93
C THR A 877 -13.71 14.59 -46.03
N ILE A 878 -14.85 13.88 -46.03
CA ILE A 878 -15.20 12.87 -47.05
C ILE A 878 -15.43 13.59 -48.39
N LYS A 879 -14.44 13.51 -49.28
CA LYS A 879 -14.33 14.31 -50.51
C LYS A 879 -15.47 14.10 -51.51
N GLU A 880 -16.15 12.96 -51.45
CA GLU A 880 -17.11 12.54 -52.48
C GLU A 880 -18.54 13.00 -52.20
N ARG A 881 -18.95 13.02 -50.93
CA ARG A 881 -20.30 13.41 -50.50
C ARG A 881 -20.29 14.02 -49.11
N LEU A 882 -20.98 15.14 -48.96
CA LEU A 882 -21.20 15.81 -47.69
C LEU A 882 -22.55 15.41 -47.07
N PRO A 883 -22.69 15.49 -45.73
CA PRO A 883 -23.98 15.41 -45.06
C PRO A 883 -24.99 16.40 -45.66
N ARG A 884 -26.26 16.02 -45.70
CA ARG A 884 -27.32 16.89 -46.24
C ARG A 884 -27.50 18.10 -45.33
N GLN A 885 -27.87 19.23 -45.92
CA GLN A 885 -28.11 20.49 -45.19
C GLN A 885 -29.02 20.31 -43.97
N LYS A 886 -30.07 19.49 -44.07
CA LYS A 886 -30.97 19.19 -42.95
C LYS A 886 -30.26 18.48 -41.80
N ALA A 887 -29.34 17.56 -42.07
CA ALA A 887 -28.60 16.86 -41.03
C ALA A 887 -27.58 17.78 -40.34
N ILE A 888 -26.95 18.68 -41.08
CA ILE A 888 -26.07 19.72 -40.50
C ILE A 888 -26.84 20.64 -39.57
N GLU A 889 -28.07 21.01 -39.95
CA GLU A 889 -28.94 21.85 -39.13
C GLU A 889 -29.46 21.11 -37.89
N ASN A 890 -29.84 19.85 -38.03
CA ASN A 890 -30.19 19.00 -36.89
C ASN A 890 -28.98 18.81 -35.96
N ALA A 891 -27.79 18.61 -36.50
CA ALA A 891 -26.54 18.49 -35.74
C ALA A 891 -26.26 19.78 -34.94
N MET A 892 -26.47 20.96 -35.54
CA MET A 892 -26.37 22.25 -34.85
C MET A 892 -27.38 22.36 -33.70
N GLN A 893 -28.64 21.98 -33.94
CA GLN A 893 -29.69 22.03 -32.92
C GLN A 893 -29.43 21.05 -31.77
N VAL A 894 -28.98 19.82 -32.07
CA VAL A 894 -28.62 18.81 -31.06
C VAL A 894 -27.41 19.27 -30.24
N ALA A 895 -26.35 19.76 -30.90
CA ALA A 895 -25.17 20.30 -30.22
C ALA A 895 -25.54 21.49 -29.32
N THR A 896 -26.47 22.33 -29.76
CA THR A 896 -27.01 23.42 -28.95
C THR A 896 -27.74 22.89 -27.73
N LYS A 897 -28.57 21.86 -27.88
CA LYS A 897 -29.28 21.24 -26.75
C LYS A 897 -28.34 20.65 -25.71
N LEU A 898 -27.24 20.03 -26.16
CA LEU A 898 -26.20 19.43 -25.31
C LEU A 898 -25.21 20.45 -24.69
N ASP A 899 -25.39 21.75 -24.93
CA ASP A 899 -24.46 22.82 -24.55
C ASP A 899 -23.02 22.65 -25.07
N ASN A 900 -22.85 21.99 -26.21
CA ASN A 900 -21.52 21.75 -26.76
C ASN A 900 -21.08 22.93 -27.63
N HIS A 901 -20.50 23.96 -26.97
CA HIS A 901 -20.00 25.16 -27.65
C HIS A 901 -19.04 24.82 -28.79
N LEU A 902 -18.09 23.91 -28.58
CA LEU A 902 -17.05 23.59 -29.57
C LEU A 902 -17.64 23.09 -30.89
N ILE A 903 -18.61 22.17 -30.84
CA ILE A 903 -19.30 21.68 -32.04
C ILE A 903 -20.16 22.79 -32.66
N VAL A 904 -20.85 23.60 -31.86
CA VAL A 904 -21.64 24.74 -32.36
C VAL A 904 -20.76 25.77 -33.07
N HIS A 905 -19.61 26.12 -32.49
CA HIS A 905 -18.59 27.00 -33.09
C HIS A 905 -18.08 26.41 -34.40
N TYR A 906 -17.71 25.12 -34.36
CA TYR A 906 -17.19 24.40 -35.50
C TYR A 906 -18.19 24.37 -36.65
N LEU A 907 -19.41 23.87 -36.43
CA LEU A 907 -20.49 23.82 -37.43
C LEU A 907 -20.86 25.23 -37.95
N SER A 908 -20.73 26.27 -37.13
CA SER A 908 -20.99 27.67 -37.54
C SER A 908 -19.92 28.21 -38.51
N SER A 909 -18.70 27.66 -38.44
CA SER A 909 -17.55 28.06 -39.25
C SER A 909 -17.34 27.21 -40.53
N LEU A 910 -18.09 26.12 -40.69
CA LEU A 910 -17.95 25.16 -41.78
C LEU A 910 -18.57 25.60 -43.12
N LEU A 911 -18.15 24.91 -44.20
CA LEU A 911 -18.82 24.90 -45.50
C LEU A 911 -19.31 23.46 -45.83
N PRO A 912 -20.61 23.25 -46.09
CA PRO A 912 -21.70 24.24 -46.11
C PRO A 912 -22.14 24.67 -44.71
N ARG A 913 -22.41 25.97 -44.56
CA ARG A 913 -22.87 26.57 -43.30
C ARG A 913 -24.35 26.26 -43.05
N PRO A 914 -24.80 26.10 -41.79
CA PRO A 914 -26.23 26.06 -41.46
C PRO A 914 -26.99 27.27 -42.04
N ARG A 915 -28.23 27.07 -42.49
CA ARG A 915 -29.03 28.17 -43.05
C ARG A 915 -29.41 29.18 -41.97
N PRO A 916 -29.69 30.44 -42.32
CA PRO A 916 -30.07 31.47 -41.35
C PRO A 916 -31.23 31.09 -40.41
N HIS A 917 -32.17 30.26 -40.86
CA HIS A 917 -33.29 29.78 -40.03
C HIS A 917 -32.83 28.88 -38.87
N CYS A 918 -31.83 28.03 -39.09
CA CYS A 918 -31.30 27.12 -38.06
C CYS A 918 -30.73 27.90 -36.86
N PHE A 919 -30.10 29.06 -37.09
CA PHE A 919 -29.66 29.94 -36.00
C PHE A 919 -30.82 30.52 -35.18
N ASN A 920 -32.01 30.73 -35.77
CA ASN A 920 -33.18 31.17 -35.01
C ASN A 920 -33.68 30.06 -34.08
N GLU A 921 -33.75 28.84 -34.60
CA GLU A 921 -34.19 27.67 -33.83
C GLU A 921 -33.18 27.32 -32.74
N SER A 922 -31.88 27.37 -33.04
CA SER A 922 -30.81 27.14 -32.07
C SER A 922 -30.81 28.21 -30.97
N LEU A 923 -31.08 29.48 -31.31
CA LEU A 923 -31.28 30.53 -30.30
C LEU A 923 -32.49 30.21 -29.39
N HIS A 924 -33.59 29.69 -29.94
CA HIS A 924 -34.75 29.29 -29.14
C HIS A 924 -34.45 28.09 -28.24
N ILE A 925 -33.70 27.10 -28.72
CA ILE A 925 -33.26 25.93 -27.93
C ILE A 925 -32.33 26.38 -26.81
N ALA A 926 -31.30 27.18 -27.09
CA ALA A 926 -30.38 27.68 -26.07
C ALA A 926 -31.11 28.51 -25.00
N ALA A 927 -32.07 29.35 -25.42
CA ALA A 927 -32.92 30.11 -24.49
C ALA A 927 -33.85 29.22 -23.66
N GLN A 928 -34.26 28.06 -24.17
CA GLN A 928 -35.09 27.10 -23.45
C GLN A 928 -34.30 26.28 -22.43
N GLU A 929 -33.12 25.80 -22.83
CA GLU A 929 -32.28 24.91 -22.03
C GLU A 929 -31.40 25.66 -21.01
N GLY A 930 -31.19 26.98 -21.19
CA GLY A 930 -30.46 27.82 -20.23
C GLY A 930 -29.02 28.16 -20.62
N HIS A 931 -28.64 27.93 -21.86
CA HIS A 931 -27.26 28.04 -22.35
C HIS A 931 -26.89 29.48 -22.73
N ALA A 932 -26.65 30.33 -21.72
CA ALA A 932 -26.45 31.78 -21.89
C ALA A 932 -25.28 32.14 -22.80
N GLU A 933 -24.17 31.40 -22.74
CA GLU A 933 -23.00 31.63 -23.60
C GLU A 933 -23.28 31.30 -25.07
N LEU A 934 -24.08 30.27 -25.37
CA LEU A 934 -24.55 30.01 -26.73
C LEU A 934 -25.49 31.11 -27.23
N VAL A 935 -26.34 31.66 -26.37
CA VAL A 935 -27.18 32.82 -26.72
C VAL A 935 -26.30 34.00 -27.12
N LYS A 936 -25.32 34.38 -26.29
CA LYS A 936 -24.36 35.46 -26.58
C LYS A 936 -23.60 35.18 -27.89
N TYR A 937 -23.13 33.94 -28.06
CA TYR A 937 -22.41 33.52 -29.26
C TYR A 937 -23.26 33.64 -30.54
N PHE A 938 -24.51 33.19 -30.54
CA PHE A 938 -25.38 33.28 -31.72
C PHE A 938 -25.61 34.74 -32.16
N PHE A 939 -25.72 35.68 -31.21
CA PHE A 939 -25.78 37.11 -31.50
C PHE A 939 -24.47 37.62 -32.12
N SER A 940 -23.31 37.17 -31.63
CA SER A 940 -22.00 37.52 -32.22
C SER A 940 -21.82 37.02 -33.65
N VAL A 941 -22.36 35.85 -33.99
CA VAL A 941 -22.14 35.17 -35.29
C VAL A 941 -23.10 35.61 -36.38
N LYS A 942 -24.36 35.90 -36.01
CA LYS A 942 -25.41 36.29 -36.95
C LYS A 942 -25.57 37.81 -37.04
N GLY A 943 -25.07 38.55 -36.05
CA GLY A 943 -25.18 40.00 -35.95
C GLY A 943 -26.56 40.46 -35.47
N VAL A 944 -27.59 40.29 -36.30
CA VAL A 944 -28.95 40.79 -36.00
C VAL A 944 -30.02 39.72 -36.21
N PHE A 945 -30.72 39.39 -35.13
CA PHE A 945 -31.94 38.58 -35.19
C PHE A 945 -33.16 39.46 -35.45
N HIS A 946 -34.12 38.95 -36.22
CA HIS A 946 -35.39 39.64 -36.42
C HIS A 946 -36.13 39.79 -35.07
N PRO A 947 -36.79 40.94 -34.76
CA PRO A 947 -37.42 41.18 -33.46
C PRO A 947 -38.36 40.07 -32.97
N LYS A 948 -39.17 39.49 -33.87
CA LYS A 948 -40.03 38.33 -33.56
C LYS A 948 -39.28 37.09 -33.03
N VAL A 949 -38.03 36.89 -33.45
CA VAL A 949 -37.19 35.76 -33.00
C VAL A 949 -36.70 36.05 -31.58
N ILE A 950 -36.24 37.28 -31.31
CA ILE A 950 -35.82 37.75 -29.99
C ILE A 950 -37.00 37.71 -29.01
N ASP A 951 -38.17 38.19 -29.43
CA ASP A 951 -39.42 38.14 -28.67
C ASP A 951 -39.79 36.73 -28.23
N LYS A 952 -39.68 35.77 -29.16
CA LYS A 952 -39.97 34.36 -28.86
C LYS A 952 -38.92 33.76 -27.93
N ALA A 953 -37.63 34.04 -28.15
CA ALA A 953 -36.55 33.59 -27.27
C ALA A 953 -36.72 34.13 -25.83
N LEU A 954 -37.10 35.40 -25.69
CA LEU A 954 -37.35 36.03 -24.39
C LEU A 954 -38.50 35.35 -23.64
N VAL A 955 -39.61 35.11 -24.33
CA VAL A 955 -40.77 34.43 -23.73
C VAL A 955 -40.42 33.00 -23.33
N ILE A 956 -39.62 32.29 -24.14
CA ILE A 956 -39.15 30.94 -23.84
C ILE A 956 -38.22 30.94 -22.61
N ALA A 957 -37.20 31.80 -22.57
CA ALA A 957 -36.27 31.90 -21.45
C ALA A 957 -36.99 32.28 -20.15
N ALA A 958 -37.95 33.21 -20.22
CA ALA A 958 -38.73 33.61 -19.06
C ALA A 958 -39.68 32.50 -18.59
N ALA A 959 -40.28 31.74 -19.52
CA ALA A 959 -41.08 30.58 -19.19
C ALA A 959 -40.25 29.42 -18.61
N ALA A 960 -38.95 29.36 -18.89
CA ALA A 960 -38.02 28.33 -18.39
C ALA A 960 -37.24 28.77 -17.13
N GLY A 961 -37.32 30.05 -16.74
CA GLY A 961 -36.71 30.57 -15.51
C GLY A 961 -35.27 31.09 -15.64
N HIS A 962 -34.76 31.24 -16.86
CA HIS A 962 -33.34 31.59 -17.11
C HIS A 962 -33.10 33.10 -17.05
N LEU A 963 -32.89 33.63 -15.84
CA LEU A 963 -32.74 35.07 -15.59
C LEU A 963 -31.65 35.73 -16.43
N GLU A 964 -30.44 35.18 -16.47
CA GLU A 964 -29.30 35.77 -17.21
C GLU A 964 -29.61 35.96 -18.70
N ILE A 965 -30.29 34.98 -19.32
CA ILE A 965 -30.72 35.06 -20.72
C ILE A 965 -31.82 36.12 -20.88
N VAL A 966 -32.75 36.21 -19.93
CA VAL A 966 -33.80 37.23 -19.93
C VAL A 966 -33.23 38.64 -19.78
N GLU A 967 -32.20 38.82 -18.96
CA GLU A 967 -31.47 40.08 -18.82
C GLU A 967 -30.80 40.47 -20.14
N PHE A 968 -30.03 39.55 -20.72
CA PHE A 968 -29.35 39.74 -21.99
C PHE A 968 -30.32 40.05 -23.14
N LEU A 969 -31.35 39.22 -23.34
CA LEU A 969 -32.34 39.42 -24.40
C LEU A 969 -33.18 40.70 -24.18
N SER A 970 -33.38 41.13 -22.93
CA SER A 970 -34.09 42.39 -22.62
C SER A 970 -33.32 43.64 -23.03
N ALA A 971 -31.99 43.55 -23.12
CA ALA A 971 -31.11 44.60 -23.65
C ALA A 971 -31.15 44.69 -25.18
N HIS A 972 -31.56 43.63 -25.88
CA HIS A 972 -31.69 43.58 -27.35
C HIS A 972 -33.06 44.01 -27.89
N PHE A 973 -33.69 44.98 -27.23
CA PHE A 973 -34.93 45.66 -27.65
C PHE A 973 -36.11 44.75 -28.08
N PRO A 974 -36.55 43.78 -27.25
CA PRO A 974 -37.74 43.00 -27.55
C PRO A 974 -39.00 43.87 -27.40
N SER A 975 -40.08 43.49 -28.08
CA SER A 975 -41.32 44.25 -28.09
C SER A 975 -41.97 44.35 -26.70
N PRO A 976 -42.69 45.46 -26.39
CA PRO A 976 -43.38 45.59 -25.11
C PRO A 976 -44.36 44.43 -24.83
N LYS A 977 -45.00 43.92 -25.90
CA LYS A 977 -45.92 42.77 -25.83
C LYS A 977 -45.21 41.48 -25.44
N SER A 978 -44.00 41.23 -25.94
CA SER A 978 -43.23 40.03 -25.59
C SER A 978 -42.70 40.10 -24.16
N LYS A 979 -42.23 41.28 -23.69
CA LYS A 979 -41.85 41.48 -22.27
C LYS A 979 -43.00 41.20 -21.30
N MET A 980 -44.19 41.73 -21.60
CA MET A 980 -45.40 41.46 -20.80
C MET A 980 -45.77 39.98 -20.82
N MET A 981 -45.72 39.33 -22.00
CA MET A 981 -45.99 37.90 -22.12
C MET A 981 -44.96 37.05 -21.37
N ALA A 982 -43.69 37.42 -21.44
CA ALA A 982 -42.57 36.78 -20.75
C ALA A 982 -42.75 36.87 -19.22
N ALA A 983 -43.08 38.06 -18.69
CA ALA A 983 -43.38 38.25 -17.27
C ALA A 983 -44.57 37.40 -16.80
N LYS A 984 -45.64 37.35 -17.62
CA LYS A 984 -46.81 36.51 -17.33
C LYS A 984 -46.44 35.03 -17.30
N ARG A 985 -45.67 34.55 -18.29
CA ARG A 985 -45.24 33.14 -18.37
C ARG A 985 -44.30 32.76 -17.23
N ALA A 986 -43.36 33.62 -16.87
CA ALA A 986 -42.48 33.43 -15.71
C ALA A 986 -43.29 33.28 -14.42
N SER A 987 -44.24 34.18 -14.15
CA SER A 987 -45.12 34.06 -12.98
C SER A 987 -46.02 32.82 -13.01
N THR A 988 -46.58 32.47 -14.17
CA THR A 988 -47.43 31.26 -14.29
C THR A 988 -46.63 29.99 -13.96
N ASN A 989 -45.34 29.97 -14.28
CA ASN A 989 -44.45 28.84 -14.05
C ASN A 989 -43.68 28.91 -12.72
N GLY A 990 -43.94 29.91 -11.87
CA GLY A 990 -43.32 30.03 -10.53
C GLY A 990 -41.96 30.74 -10.49
N PHE A 991 -41.47 31.30 -11.60
CA PHE A 991 -40.19 32.02 -11.68
C PHE A 991 -40.35 33.50 -11.31
N GLU A 992 -40.64 33.76 -10.03
CA GLU A 992 -40.99 35.11 -9.56
C GLU A 992 -39.83 36.11 -9.66
N GLU A 993 -38.58 35.66 -9.52
CA GLU A 993 -37.40 36.52 -9.71
C GLU A 993 -37.32 37.08 -11.14
N VAL A 994 -37.48 36.22 -12.15
CA VAL A 994 -37.54 36.60 -13.57
C VAL A 994 -38.74 37.50 -13.87
N ALA A 995 -39.90 37.16 -13.31
CA ALA A 995 -41.10 37.95 -13.49
C ALA A 995 -40.98 39.34 -12.83
N SER A 996 -40.32 39.43 -11.67
CA SER A 996 -40.02 40.68 -10.99
C SER A 996 -39.07 41.54 -11.81
N TYR A 997 -38.00 40.96 -12.37
CA TYR A 997 -37.07 41.65 -13.26
C TYR A 997 -37.78 42.25 -14.48
N LEU A 998 -38.62 41.46 -15.16
CA LEU A 998 -39.36 41.90 -16.34
C LEU A 998 -40.47 42.92 -16.03
N ARG A 999 -41.00 42.94 -14.80
CA ARG A 999 -42.00 43.91 -14.33
C ARG A 999 -41.39 45.23 -13.83
N ARG A 1000 -40.08 45.29 -13.60
CA ARG A 1000 -39.43 46.55 -13.17
C ARG A 1000 -39.64 47.62 -14.26
N PRO A 1001 -40.16 48.80 -13.91
CA PRO A 1001 -40.20 49.92 -14.84
C PRO A 1001 -38.75 50.31 -15.17
N LYS A 1002 -38.48 50.63 -16.45
CA LYS A 1002 -37.17 51.17 -16.85
C LYS A 1002 -36.84 52.37 -15.96
N LEU A 1003 -35.84 52.25 -15.09
CA LEU A 1003 -35.23 53.43 -14.47
C LEU A 1003 -34.61 54.26 -15.59
N SER A 1004 -35.27 55.36 -15.92
CA SER A 1004 -34.67 56.47 -16.64
C SER A 1004 -33.69 57.18 -15.69
N ILE A 1005 -32.41 56.87 -15.83
CA ILE A 1005 -31.36 57.84 -15.49
C ILE A 1005 -30.68 58.24 -16.81
N ILE A 1006 -30.49 59.54 -16.89
CA ILE A 1006 -30.26 60.41 -18.04
C ILE A 1006 -28.75 60.46 -18.35
N THR A 1007 -28.44 60.38 -19.65
CA THR A 1007 -27.26 60.88 -20.38
C THR A 1007 -25.86 60.71 -19.78
N GLU A 1008 -25.03 59.93 -20.48
CA GLU A 1008 -23.80 60.47 -21.07
C GLU A 1008 -23.68 60.02 -22.54
N VAL A 1009 -23.09 60.91 -23.33
CA VAL A 1009 -23.07 61.04 -24.80
C VAL A 1009 -21.97 60.11 -25.40
N PRO A 1010 -22.03 59.77 -26.70
CA PRO A 1010 -21.50 58.53 -27.28
C PRO A 1010 -20.03 58.62 -27.69
N VAL A 1011 -19.34 57.48 -27.70
CA VAL A 1011 -18.02 57.33 -28.34
C VAL A 1011 -18.21 56.81 -29.77
N PRO A 1012 -17.80 57.54 -30.82
CA PRO A 1012 -17.88 57.12 -32.22
C PRO A 1012 -16.57 56.43 -32.68
N LEU A 1013 -16.60 55.95 -33.94
CA LEU A 1013 -15.50 55.45 -34.80
C LEU A 1013 -15.33 53.92 -34.77
N ALA A 1014 -15.22 53.21 -35.90
CA ALA A 1014 -15.13 53.60 -37.30
C ALA A 1014 -15.45 52.40 -38.21
N SER A 1015 -15.92 52.69 -39.43
CA SER A 1015 -15.52 51.89 -40.60
C SER A 1015 -14.28 52.58 -41.20
N PRO A 1016 -13.29 51.89 -41.79
CA PRO A 1016 -13.45 51.27 -43.10
C PRO A 1016 -12.58 50.02 -43.40
N LYS A 1017 -12.80 49.53 -44.63
CA LYS A 1017 -12.10 48.51 -45.42
C LYS A 1017 -10.56 48.54 -45.38
N SER A 1018 -10.02 47.34 -45.70
CA SER A 1018 -8.78 47.05 -46.43
C SER A 1018 -7.44 47.46 -45.81
N MET A 1019 -6.71 46.45 -45.32
CA MET A 1019 -5.32 46.21 -45.73
C MET A 1019 -5.03 44.71 -45.85
N LEU A 1020 -4.35 44.39 -46.94
CA LEU A 1020 -3.92 43.06 -47.39
C LEU A 1020 -2.68 42.56 -46.63
N THR A 1021 -2.72 41.25 -46.34
CA THR A 1021 -1.62 40.24 -46.41
C THR A 1021 -0.42 40.31 -45.45
N PRO A 1022 0.32 39.19 -45.24
CA PRO A 1022 -0.03 37.76 -45.32
C PRO A 1022 0.38 36.98 -44.04
N LEU A 1023 -0.36 35.93 -43.66
CA LEU A 1023 0.18 34.91 -42.75
C LEU A 1023 0.91 33.82 -43.57
N PRO A 1024 2.06 33.31 -43.08
CA PRO A 1024 2.95 32.45 -43.83
C PRO A 1024 2.36 31.05 -44.01
N LYS A 1025 2.63 30.47 -45.19
CA LYS A 1025 2.53 29.03 -45.42
C LYS A 1025 3.56 28.31 -44.55
N ILE A 1026 3.14 27.21 -43.92
CA ILE A 1026 3.82 25.90 -43.75
C ILE A 1026 2.80 25.05 -42.97
N ALA A 1027 1.99 24.26 -43.66
CA ALA A 1027 2.24 22.85 -43.98
C ALA A 1027 2.23 21.91 -42.75
N ASN A 1028 1.13 21.15 -42.66
CA ASN A 1028 0.96 19.80 -42.13
C ASN A 1028 1.91 19.32 -41.02
N ARG A 1029 1.33 19.07 -39.83
CA ARG A 1029 1.23 17.71 -39.25
C ARG A 1029 0.26 17.69 -38.06
N HIS A 1030 -0.67 16.74 -38.14
CA HIS A 1030 -1.45 16.05 -37.09
C HIS A 1030 -0.83 16.10 -35.67
N ARG A 1031 -1.54 16.04 -34.53
CA ARG A 1031 -2.68 15.18 -34.16
C ARG A 1031 -3.08 15.46 -32.67
N PHE A 1032 -4.31 15.09 -32.27
CA PHE A 1032 -4.84 14.83 -30.89
C PHE A 1032 -4.96 16.01 -29.90
N PHE A 1033 -6.16 16.51 -29.52
CA PHE A 1033 -7.29 16.02 -28.66
C PHE A 1033 -7.24 16.66 -27.26
N LEU A 1034 -8.27 17.44 -26.84
CA LEU A 1034 -9.46 17.01 -26.05
C LEU A 1034 -9.07 16.47 -24.66
N GLU A 1035 -9.74 16.77 -23.54
CA GLU A 1035 -10.91 17.59 -23.21
C GLU A 1035 -11.06 17.56 -21.66
N LYS A 1036 -11.83 18.52 -21.10
CA LYS A 1036 -12.92 18.39 -20.10
C LYS A 1036 -12.91 17.23 -19.08
N SER A 1037 -13.54 17.29 -17.91
CA SER A 1037 -14.29 18.28 -17.13
C SER A 1037 -14.86 17.52 -15.92
N MET A 1038 -15.37 18.29 -14.96
CA MET A 1038 -16.15 17.94 -13.78
C MET A 1038 -17.23 16.84 -13.92
N PRO A 1039 -17.67 16.26 -12.79
CA PRO A 1039 -18.81 15.35 -12.67
C PRO A 1039 -20.14 16.12 -12.55
N ILE A 1040 -21.28 15.42 -12.68
CA ILE A 1040 -22.37 15.36 -11.67
C ILE A 1040 -23.60 14.56 -12.19
N GLN A 1041 -23.96 13.61 -11.33
CA GLN A 1041 -25.24 12.93 -11.02
C GLN A 1041 -26.57 13.47 -11.61
N ARG A 1042 -27.54 12.56 -11.88
CA ARG A 1042 -28.64 12.18 -10.94
C ARG A 1042 -29.78 11.34 -11.56
N THR A 1043 -30.01 10.17 -10.95
CA THR A 1043 -31.27 9.58 -10.41
C THR A 1043 -32.58 9.47 -11.23
N ARG A 1044 -33.14 8.25 -11.27
CA ARG A 1044 -34.42 7.79 -10.63
C ARG A 1044 -34.83 6.40 -11.19
N SER A 1045 -34.75 5.32 -10.42
CA SER A 1045 -35.76 4.70 -9.51
C SER A 1045 -36.89 3.91 -10.21
N CYS A 1046 -36.90 2.57 -10.03
CA CYS A 1046 -38.03 1.78 -9.51
C CYS A 1046 -37.68 0.26 -9.46
N ASP A 1047 -37.62 -0.22 -8.22
CA ASP A 1047 -38.22 -1.42 -7.62
C ASP A 1047 -37.84 -2.88 -7.97
N ASP A 1048 -37.66 -3.60 -6.85
CA ASP A 1048 -37.81 -5.02 -6.52
C ASP A 1048 -36.85 -6.07 -7.08
N PHE A 1049 -36.02 -6.66 -6.20
CA PHE A 1049 -36.35 -7.93 -5.52
C PHE A 1049 -35.30 -8.28 -4.45
N SER A 1050 -35.80 -8.70 -3.29
CA SER A 1050 -35.07 -9.26 -2.14
C SER A 1050 -34.25 -10.52 -2.47
N TYR A 1051 -33.10 -10.74 -1.82
CA TYR A 1051 -32.83 -11.91 -0.95
C TYR A 1051 -31.40 -11.87 -0.35
N ARG A 1052 -31.33 -12.34 0.90
CA ARG A 1052 -30.20 -12.54 1.83
C ARG A 1052 -28.88 -13.05 1.23
N PHE A 1053 -27.75 -12.44 1.62
CA PHE A 1053 -26.81 -12.95 2.64
C PHE A 1053 -25.87 -11.84 3.11
#